data_AF-A0A8T7HZ49-F1
#
_entry.id   AF-A0A8T7HZ49-F1
#
_cell.length_a   1.000
_cell.length_b   1.000
_cell.length_c   1.000
_cell.angle_alpha   90.00
_cell.angle_beta   90.00
_cell.angle_gamma   90.00
#
_symmetry.space_group_name_H-M   'P 1'
#
loop_
_entity.id
_entity.type
_entity.pdbx_description
1 polymer ?
#
loop_
_entity_poly.entity_id
_entity_poly.type
_entity_poly.pdbx_seq_one_letter_code
_entity_poly.pdbx_strand_id
1 'polypeptide(L)'
;MSLRNRLLLLIILLVSFVIVTVSTLEFLSAQSLLKANIEAQTQKDLDAKRAQLTGRIENYIHTIELQIVDLAADPFIVNAAQEFSAAFERESASNASTLSQYYQNAFKNKFNSLNTTSVDVNGLFNRLSPIAKHFQQGYIQDNSYPLGEKDKFSARPDVNQYDQAHQKYHGRLHHFLDSFSYYDIFIVDTKNNHIVYSVFKEIDYATNLETGPFNSSGIADAYRQAKKLSRGDISLTDFAEYLPSYNAPASFMATPIFSGSERVGVLIFQMPINVINNLMTVDQKWREQGFGDSGEIYLVGADNKLRNESRFFIEDPTGYFSALAQNNVPGIEQIKSRGTSISNQRVDSTAANAALKGNSGFDIVLDYRQVPVASSYGPVQFGPHQWAILSEIDEAEAFASLQQLKDTLFTEVILEAVVMIIIASIIAFLMSRSLTKPINLLGRRLNEMAQGEADLTQRIRKFGIAELDQVGSGFNSFVSRLQKIMSNVKASIDTIAAASTELGATTEQTSYANKEQNNQTQQISQAISAIMSLVEENQALTIEALENTDVSRDTTKVNTERAALAENNIRQLVEEVTGSSSTLSKLQEEVKSIEDVLSVINSIADQTNLLALNAAIEAARAGEYGRGFAVVADEVRNLASKTQESTVTIQEQIARLTTAAEHSVDSMNRASVSAQGGIHLVATVNTTLNELLNNIATLTEVNKKVAKSGDTQAGEMAKIKNSIESLASASIELAESSDNIANSANDLSSVAESLMSETKEFKV
;
A
#
# COMPACT_ATOMS: atom_id res chain seq x y z
N MET A 1 -39.92 -70.12 -40.35
CA MET A 1 -40.36 -68.92 -39.60
C MET A 1 -41.62 -68.38 -40.22
N SER A 2 -42.66 -68.10 -39.42
CA SER A 2 -43.83 -67.32 -39.84
C SER A 2 -43.40 -65.93 -40.33
N LEU A 3 -44.17 -65.29 -41.23
CA LEU A 3 -43.94 -63.91 -41.70
C LEU A 3 -43.68 -62.95 -40.52
N ARG A 4 -44.42 -63.20 -39.43
CA ARG A 4 -44.29 -62.69 -38.07
C ARG A 4 -42.85 -62.67 -37.53
N ASN A 5 -42.11 -63.78 -37.60
CA ASN A 5 -40.79 -63.92 -36.99
C ASN A 5 -39.66 -63.37 -37.87
N ARG A 6 -39.85 -63.30 -39.21
CA ARG A 6 -38.87 -62.70 -40.14
C ARG A 6 -38.84 -61.17 -40.06
N LEU A 7 -40.00 -60.53 -39.89
CA LEU A 7 -40.11 -59.07 -39.69
C LEU A 7 -39.53 -58.60 -38.35
N LEU A 8 -39.67 -59.41 -37.30
CA LEU A 8 -39.20 -59.09 -35.94
C LEU A 8 -37.67 -58.94 -35.84
N LEU A 9 -36.92 -59.89 -36.41
CA LEU A 9 -35.46 -59.91 -36.34
C LEU A 9 -34.81 -58.78 -37.14
N LEU A 10 -35.40 -58.42 -38.29
CA LEU A 10 -34.85 -57.39 -39.18
C LEU A 10 -35.08 -55.97 -38.64
N ILE A 11 -36.19 -55.73 -37.95
CA ILE A 11 -36.52 -54.43 -37.33
C ILE A 11 -35.65 -54.15 -36.09
N ILE A 12 -35.41 -55.16 -35.24
CA ILE A 12 -34.61 -54.98 -34.01
C ILE A 12 -33.15 -54.66 -34.34
N LEU A 13 -32.56 -55.32 -35.35
CA LEU A 13 -31.18 -55.09 -35.79
C LEU A 13 -30.96 -53.70 -36.41
N LEU A 14 -31.93 -53.21 -37.20
CA LEU A 14 -31.84 -51.89 -37.84
C LEU A 14 -32.04 -50.75 -36.83
N VAL A 15 -32.97 -50.88 -35.89
CA VAL A 15 -33.28 -49.83 -34.91
C VAL A 15 -32.21 -49.71 -33.83
N SER A 16 -31.67 -50.84 -33.36
CA SER A 16 -30.58 -50.84 -32.37
C SER A 16 -29.30 -50.20 -32.91
N PHE A 17 -28.95 -50.45 -34.18
CA PHE A 17 -27.80 -49.80 -34.82
C PHE A 17 -27.96 -48.28 -34.87
N VAL A 18 -29.14 -47.78 -35.26
CA VAL A 18 -29.41 -46.33 -35.33
C VAL A 18 -29.33 -45.67 -33.95
N ILE A 19 -29.94 -46.27 -32.92
CA ILE A 19 -29.92 -45.74 -31.54
C ILE A 19 -28.47 -45.61 -31.04
N VAL A 20 -27.66 -46.67 -31.16
CA VAL A 20 -26.26 -46.63 -30.72
C VAL A 20 -25.47 -45.56 -31.48
N THR A 21 -25.67 -45.43 -32.79
CA THR A 21 -24.97 -44.41 -33.58
C THR A 21 -25.35 -42.99 -33.16
N VAL A 22 -26.63 -42.70 -32.91
CA VAL A 22 -27.10 -41.37 -32.51
C VAL A 22 -26.62 -41.02 -31.11
N SER A 23 -26.79 -41.93 -30.13
CA SER A 23 -26.34 -41.72 -28.75
C SER A 23 -24.83 -41.51 -28.65
N THR A 24 -24.03 -42.21 -29.48
CA THR A 24 -22.58 -42.00 -29.53
C THR A 24 -22.23 -40.62 -30.09
N LEU A 25 -22.94 -40.17 -31.13
CA LEU A 25 -22.69 -38.89 -31.78
C LEU A 25 -23.08 -37.72 -30.87
N GLU A 26 -24.17 -37.86 -30.12
CA GLU A 26 -24.61 -36.93 -29.09
C GLU A 26 -23.61 -36.82 -27.93
N PHE A 27 -23.13 -37.96 -27.40
CA PHE A 27 -22.12 -37.99 -26.34
C PHE A 27 -20.81 -37.30 -26.76
N LEU A 28 -20.31 -37.59 -27.98
CA LEU A 28 -19.10 -36.95 -28.51
C LEU A 28 -19.28 -35.44 -28.71
N SER A 29 -20.45 -35.01 -29.21
CA SER A 29 -20.78 -33.59 -29.38
C SER A 29 -20.83 -32.87 -28.03
N ALA A 30 -21.56 -33.42 -27.06
CA ALA A 30 -21.69 -32.87 -25.71
C ALA A 30 -20.34 -32.76 -24.99
N GLN A 31 -19.48 -33.77 -25.12
CA GLN A 31 -18.14 -33.76 -24.52
C GLN A 31 -17.27 -32.63 -25.08
N SER A 32 -17.33 -32.38 -26.40
CA SER A 32 -16.54 -31.33 -27.05
C SER A 32 -16.98 -29.91 -26.63
N LEU A 33 -18.30 -29.67 -26.58
CA LEU A 33 -18.90 -28.42 -26.12
C LEU A 33 -18.58 -28.15 -24.64
N LEU A 34 -18.67 -29.18 -23.80
CA LEU A 34 -18.45 -29.05 -22.37
C LEU A 34 -16.98 -28.72 -22.05
N LYS A 35 -16.02 -29.38 -22.71
CA LYS A 35 -14.60 -29.05 -22.55
C LYS A 35 -14.33 -27.59 -22.94
N ALA A 36 -14.82 -27.16 -24.10
CA ALA A 36 -14.63 -25.80 -24.58
C ALA A 36 -15.23 -24.74 -23.62
N ASN A 37 -16.40 -25.01 -23.04
CA ASN A 37 -17.02 -24.11 -22.07
C ASN A 37 -16.23 -24.01 -20.76
N ILE A 38 -15.75 -25.14 -20.22
CA ILE A 38 -14.94 -25.13 -18.99
C ILE A 38 -13.61 -24.41 -19.23
N GLU A 39 -12.93 -24.70 -20.34
CA GLU A 39 -11.69 -24.02 -20.71
C GLU A 39 -11.88 -22.51 -20.85
N ALA A 40 -12.95 -22.08 -21.54
CA ALA A 40 -13.28 -20.66 -21.68
C ALA A 40 -13.63 -19.99 -20.33
N GLN A 41 -14.28 -20.71 -19.42
CA GLN A 41 -14.59 -20.21 -18.09
C GLN A 41 -13.33 -20.10 -17.22
N THR A 42 -12.46 -21.11 -17.24
CA THR A 42 -11.16 -21.11 -16.57
C THR A 42 -10.29 -19.97 -17.09
N GLN A 43 -10.22 -19.79 -18.42
CA GLN A 43 -9.48 -18.68 -19.02
C GLN A 43 -9.98 -17.33 -18.49
N LYS A 44 -11.30 -17.09 -18.52
CA LYS A 44 -11.87 -15.82 -18.04
C LYS A 44 -11.56 -15.55 -16.57
N ASP A 45 -11.63 -16.57 -15.73
CA ASP A 45 -11.35 -16.46 -14.30
C ASP A 45 -9.87 -16.13 -14.04
N LEU A 46 -8.95 -16.85 -14.69
CA LEU A 46 -7.52 -16.59 -14.56
C LEU A 46 -7.12 -15.23 -15.15
N ASP A 47 -7.68 -14.85 -16.30
CA ASP A 47 -7.48 -13.54 -16.94
C ASP A 47 -7.95 -12.41 -16.02
N ALA A 48 -9.11 -12.56 -15.38
CA ALA A 48 -9.64 -11.57 -14.45
C ALA A 48 -8.72 -11.38 -13.23
N LYS A 49 -8.29 -12.48 -12.59
CA LYS A 49 -7.36 -12.46 -11.45
C LYS A 49 -6.01 -11.84 -11.82
N ARG A 50 -5.47 -12.23 -12.99
CA ARG A 50 -4.22 -11.67 -13.53
C ARG A 50 -4.34 -10.16 -13.75
N ALA A 51 -5.36 -9.73 -14.50
CA ALA A 51 -5.56 -8.32 -14.82
C ALA A 51 -5.76 -7.45 -13.56
N GLN A 52 -6.50 -7.95 -12.57
CA GLN A 52 -6.69 -7.28 -11.29
C GLN A 52 -5.36 -7.05 -10.55
N LEU A 53 -4.52 -8.09 -10.46
CA LEU A 53 -3.25 -7.99 -9.75
C LEU A 53 -2.16 -7.25 -10.53
N THR A 54 -2.16 -7.34 -11.87
CA THR A 54 -1.34 -6.47 -12.73
C THR A 54 -1.60 -5.00 -12.42
N GLY A 55 -2.87 -4.58 -12.44
CA GLY A 55 -3.22 -3.19 -12.17
C GLY A 55 -2.84 -2.75 -10.75
N ARG A 56 -2.93 -3.64 -9.74
CA ARG A 56 -2.50 -3.32 -8.37
C ARG A 56 -0.98 -3.16 -8.27
N ILE A 57 -0.20 -4.00 -8.95
CA ILE A 57 1.26 -3.92 -8.98
C ILE A 57 1.74 -2.65 -9.68
N GLU A 58 1.18 -2.35 -10.85
CA GLU A 58 1.55 -1.14 -11.61
C GLU A 58 1.22 0.14 -10.82
N ASN A 59 0.04 0.20 -10.21
CA ASN A 59 -0.33 1.32 -9.32
C ASN A 59 0.58 1.43 -8.10
N TYR A 60 1.00 0.29 -7.53
CA TYR A 60 1.91 0.27 -6.40
C TYR A 60 3.29 0.83 -6.76
N ILE A 61 3.86 0.40 -7.89
CA ILE A 61 5.13 0.92 -8.41
C ILE A 61 5.01 2.41 -8.68
N HIS A 62 3.94 2.84 -9.35
CA HIS A 62 3.70 4.24 -9.66
C HIS A 62 3.56 5.11 -8.39
N THR A 63 2.95 4.56 -7.32
CA THR A 63 2.87 5.25 -6.03
C THR A 63 4.26 5.51 -5.45
N ILE A 64 5.18 4.53 -5.55
CA ILE A 64 6.56 4.71 -5.09
C ILE A 64 7.30 5.75 -5.93
N GLU A 65 7.09 5.76 -7.25
CA GLU A 65 7.67 6.77 -8.15
C GLU A 65 7.27 8.19 -7.72
N LEU A 66 5.98 8.41 -7.41
CA LEU A 66 5.51 9.70 -6.91
C LEU A 66 6.10 10.03 -5.53
N GLN A 67 6.13 9.06 -4.61
CA GLN A 67 6.66 9.24 -3.27
C GLN A 67 8.14 9.64 -3.26
N ILE A 68 8.98 9.00 -4.07
CA ILE A 68 10.41 9.34 -4.11
C ILE A 68 10.65 10.71 -4.76
N VAL A 69 9.89 11.05 -5.81
CA VAL A 69 10.00 12.35 -6.49
C VAL A 69 9.56 13.49 -5.57
N ASP A 70 8.41 13.34 -4.90
CA ASP A 70 7.89 14.33 -3.96
C ASP A 70 8.82 14.48 -2.75
N LEU A 71 9.31 13.36 -2.19
CA LEU A 71 10.25 13.40 -1.08
C LEU A 71 11.57 14.08 -1.49
N ALA A 72 12.11 13.81 -2.68
CA ALA A 72 13.30 14.48 -3.18
C ALA A 72 13.12 15.99 -3.44
N ALA A 73 11.88 16.45 -3.62
CA ALA A 73 11.54 17.86 -3.78
C ALA A 73 11.24 18.57 -2.43
N ASP A 74 10.98 17.83 -1.35
CA ASP A 74 10.72 18.39 -0.02
C ASP A 74 11.96 19.16 0.49
N PRO A 75 11.83 20.45 0.90
CA PRO A 75 12.93 21.22 1.50
C PRO A 75 13.62 20.51 2.66
N PHE A 76 12.91 19.67 3.42
CA PHE A 76 13.46 18.83 4.47
C PHE A 76 14.58 17.91 3.95
N ILE A 77 14.37 17.27 2.79
CA ILE A 77 15.31 16.33 2.18
C ILE A 77 16.42 17.05 1.45
N VAL A 78 16.12 18.18 0.81
CA VAL A 78 17.14 19.05 0.23
C VAL A 78 18.13 19.50 1.30
N ASN A 79 17.64 19.97 2.44
CA ASN A 79 18.47 20.38 3.57
C ASN A 79 19.21 19.19 4.18
N ALA A 80 18.55 18.04 4.36
CA ALA A 80 19.20 16.82 4.85
C ALA A 80 20.37 16.41 3.97
N ALA A 81 20.19 16.40 2.64
CA ALA A 81 21.25 16.06 1.70
C ALA A 81 22.44 17.01 1.78
N GLN A 82 22.20 18.32 1.90
CA GLN A 82 23.26 19.32 2.04
C GLN A 82 23.98 19.20 3.39
N GLU A 83 23.26 19.08 4.50
CA GLU A 83 23.83 19.00 5.85
C GLU A 83 24.61 17.68 6.05
N PHE A 84 24.06 16.53 5.62
CA PHE A 84 24.79 15.26 5.68
C PHE A 84 26.05 15.30 4.82
N SER A 85 25.97 15.79 3.58
CA SER A 85 27.14 15.85 2.69
C SER A 85 28.23 16.77 3.26
N ALA A 86 27.85 17.95 3.77
CA ALA A 86 28.81 18.90 4.35
C ALA A 86 29.45 18.37 5.64
N ALA A 87 28.68 17.69 6.48
CA ALA A 87 29.20 17.09 7.72
C ALA A 87 30.08 15.87 7.44
N PHE A 88 29.72 15.05 6.45
CA PHE A 88 30.48 13.86 6.05
C PHE A 88 31.89 14.20 5.57
N GLU A 89 32.06 15.30 4.83
CA GLU A 89 33.38 15.74 4.34
C GLU A 89 34.30 16.32 5.41
N ARG A 90 33.73 16.84 6.50
CA ARG A 90 34.50 17.47 7.60
C ARG A 90 35.04 16.47 8.60
N GLU A 91 34.54 15.25 8.60
CA GLU A 91 34.97 14.23 9.54
C GLU A 91 36.35 13.67 9.22
N SER A 92 37.13 13.44 10.28
CA SER A 92 38.49 12.90 10.15
C SER A 92 38.50 11.40 10.45
N ALA A 93 39.07 10.62 9.52
CA ALA A 93 39.10 9.17 9.67
C ALA A 93 39.90 8.75 10.92
N SER A 94 39.24 8.03 11.83
CA SER A 94 39.86 7.39 12.99
C SER A 94 40.20 5.92 12.70
N ASN A 95 41.08 5.32 13.51
CA ASN A 95 41.45 3.91 13.37
C ASN A 95 40.28 2.99 13.77
N ALA A 96 39.67 2.33 12.79
CA ALA A 96 38.59 1.36 12.99
C ALA A 96 39.12 -0.03 13.39
N SER A 97 39.68 -0.14 14.61
CA SER A 97 40.33 -1.38 15.07
C SER A 97 39.35 -2.56 15.26
N THR A 98 38.09 -2.29 15.64
CA THR A 98 37.09 -3.35 15.90
C THR A 98 36.14 -3.63 14.75
N LEU A 99 35.96 -2.72 13.79
CA LEU A 99 35.08 -2.93 12.63
C LEU A 99 35.49 -4.17 11.81
N SER A 100 36.78 -4.47 11.70
CA SER A 100 37.22 -5.70 11.02
C SER A 100 36.66 -6.97 11.68
N GLN A 101 36.49 -6.97 13.02
CA GLN A 101 35.88 -8.08 13.75
C GLN A 101 34.38 -8.20 13.45
N TYR A 102 33.67 -7.08 13.26
CA TYR A 102 32.27 -7.09 12.80
C TYR A 102 32.13 -7.85 11.47
N TYR A 103 32.97 -7.50 10.49
CA TYR A 103 32.98 -8.12 9.18
C TYR A 103 33.27 -9.63 9.28
N GLN A 104 34.27 -10.03 10.07
CA GLN A 104 34.66 -11.43 10.20
C GLN A 104 33.71 -12.29 11.03
N ASN A 105 33.08 -11.73 12.07
CA ASN A 105 32.29 -12.50 13.04
C ASN A 105 30.79 -12.29 12.88
N ALA A 106 30.30 -11.06 12.79
CA ALA A 106 28.87 -10.80 12.70
C ALA A 106 28.37 -10.99 11.26
N PHE A 107 28.92 -10.21 10.34
CA PHE A 107 28.47 -10.21 8.95
C PHE A 107 28.73 -11.55 8.25
N LYS A 108 29.97 -12.07 8.32
CA LYS A 108 30.32 -13.35 7.66
C LYS A 108 29.50 -14.52 8.18
N ASN A 109 29.26 -14.62 9.50
CA ASN A 109 28.46 -15.72 10.05
C ASN A 109 27.01 -15.62 9.59
N LYS A 110 26.41 -14.43 9.60
CA LYS A 110 25.05 -14.23 9.08
C LYS A 110 24.99 -14.54 7.58
N PHE A 111 25.94 -14.06 6.80
CA PHE A 111 26.04 -14.34 5.37
C PHE A 111 26.12 -15.85 5.08
N ASN A 112 27.04 -16.55 5.75
CA ASN A 112 27.26 -17.99 5.57
C ASN A 112 26.08 -18.84 6.09
N SER A 113 25.26 -18.31 7.01
CA SER A 113 24.05 -19.00 7.45
C SER A 113 22.93 -18.99 6.41
N LEU A 114 22.95 -18.00 5.49
CA LEU A 114 21.93 -17.81 4.47
C LEU A 114 22.39 -18.27 3.08
N ASN A 115 23.70 -18.34 2.85
CA ASN A 115 24.29 -18.61 1.53
C ASN A 115 25.20 -19.84 1.56
N THR A 116 25.19 -20.58 0.45
CA THR A 116 26.05 -21.77 0.25
C THR A 116 27.50 -21.41 -0.10
N THR A 117 27.77 -20.16 -0.45
CA THR A 117 29.09 -19.62 -0.75
C THR A 117 29.62 -18.78 0.41
N SER A 118 30.94 -18.73 0.57
CA SER A 118 31.57 -17.82 1.54
C SER A 118 31.89 -16.49 0.88
N VAL A 119 31.70 -15.40 1.62
CA VAL A 119 32.08 -14.05 1.23
C VAL A 119 33.55 -13.73 1.61
N ASP A 120 34.28 -13.02 0.74
CA ASP A 120 35.59 -12.46 1.05
C ASP A 120 35.46 -11.11 1.78
N VAL A 121 35.20 -11.18 3.08
CA VAL A 121 35.06 -10.00 3.93
C VAL A 121 36.34 -9.20 4.09
N ASN A 122 37.52 -9.81 3.93
CA ASN A 122 38.79 -9.09 4.01
C ASN A 122 39.00 -8.24 2.76
N GLY A 123 38.70 -8.78 1.58
CA GLY A 123 38.69 -8.03 0.32
C GLY A 123 37.72 -6.85 0.37
N LEU A 124 36.52 -7.04 0.90
CA LEU A 124 35.53 -5.96 1.09
C LEU A 124 36.07 -4.88 2.04
N PHE A 125 36.53 -5.27 3.23
CA PHE A 125 37.03 -4.34 4.25
C PHE A 125 38.24 -3.53 3.78
N ASN A 126 39.14 -4.15 3.01
CA ASN A 126 40.33 -3.49 2.46
C ASN A 126 39.99 -2.43 1.40
N ARG A 127 38.87 -2.60 0.68
CA ARG A 127 38.37 -1.63 -0.30
C ARG A 127 37.59 -0.46 0.31
N LEU A 128 37.28 -0.50 1.60
CA LEU A 128 36.64 0.63 2.29
C LEU A 128 37.62 1.80 2.43
N SER A 129 37.14 3.01 2.10
CA SER A 129 37.87 4.24 2.37
C SER A 129 38.02 4.47 3.90
N PRO A 130 39.02 5.25 4.34
CA PRO A 130 39.17 5.59 5.76
C PRO A 130 37.91 6.22 6.37
N ILE A 131 37.21 7.06 5.60
CA ILE A 131 35.96 7.70 6.04
C ILE A 131 34.82 6.69 6.17
N ALA A 132 34.70 5.74 5.23
CA ALA A 132 33.71 4.66 5.33
C ALA A 132 33.92 3.82 6.58
N LYS A 133 35.19 3.48 6.89
CA LYS A 133 35.54 2.75 8.12
C LYS A 133 35.16 3.51 9.38
N HIS A 134 35.37 4.83 9.41
CA HIS A 134 34.98 5.67 10.55
C HIS A 134 33.46 5.64 10.79
N PHE A 135 32.66 5.88 9.76
CA PHE A 135 31.20 5.91 9.89
C PHE A 135 30.59 4.53 10.20
N GLN A 136 31.08 3.47 9.56
CA GLN A 136 30.62 2.12 9.87
C GLN A 136 31.03 1.67 11.27
N GLN A 137 32.19 2.09 11.77
CA GLN A 137 32.57 1.86 13.16
C GLN A 137 31.53 2.49 14.11
N GLY A 138 31.23 3.78 13.94
CA GLY A 138 30.30 4.51 14.83
C GLY A 138 28.83 4.09 14.74
N TYR A 139 28.33 3.79 13.54
CA TYR A 139 26.89 3.57 13.30
C TYR A 139 26.48 2.10 13.13
N ILE A 140 27.43 1.19 12.91
CA ILE A 140 27.15 -0.24 12.78
C ILE A 140 27.77 -1.01 13.95
N GLN A 141 29.08 -0.88 14.16
CA GLN A 141 29.80 -1.65 15.18
C GLN A 141 29.56 -1.14 16.60
N ASP A 142 29.66 0.17 16.84
CA ASP A 142 29.45 0.78 18.17
C ASP A 142 27.96 0.96 18.51
N ASN A 143 27.09 0.73 17.53
CA ASN A 143 25.65 0.78 17.70
C ASN A 143 25.16 -0.43 18.51
N SER A 144 24.56 -0.17 19.67
CA SER A 144 24.13 -1.20 20.63
C SER A 144 22.92 -2.02 20.19
N TYR A 145 22.18 -1.58 19.17
CA TYR A 145 21.05 -2.34 18.64
C TYR A 145 21.53 -3.62 17.94
N PRO A 146 20.74 -4.70 17.96
CA PRO A 146 21.10 -5.94 17.29
C PRO A 146 21.16 -5.77 15.76
N LEU A 147 21.73 -6.78 15.09
CA LEU A 147 21.81 -6.83 13.63
C LEU A 147 20.40 -6.89 13.04
N GLY A 148 20.09 -5.98 12.11
CA GLY A 148 18.75 -5.79 11.56
C GLY A 148 17.88 -4.78 12.33
N GLU A 149 18.41 -4.13 13.38
CA GLU A 149 17.71 -3.05 14.13
C GLU A 149 18.57 -1.79 14.27
N LYS A 150 19.60 -1.63 13.42
CA LYS A 150 20.55 -0.52 13.50
C LYS A 150 19.92 0.83 13.17
N ASP A 151 18.79 0.80 12.47
CA ASP A 151 17.88 1.89 12.19
C ASP A 151 17.26 2.54 13.43
N LYS A 152 17.21 1.88 14.58
CA LYS A 152 16.67 2.48 15.82
C LYS A 152 17.66 3.42 16.52
N PHE A 153 18.89 3.52 16.02
CA PHE A 153 19.96 4.30 16.61
C PHE A 153 19.89 5.77 16.16
N SER A 154 19.61 6.68 17.11
CA SER A 154 19.33 8.08 16.79
C SER A 154 20.54 8.99 16.60
N ALA A 155 21.64 8.78 17.31
CA ALA A 155 22.91 9.54 17.19
C ALA A 155 23.92 9.03 18.23
N ARG A 156 25.22 9.26 18.00
CA ARG A 156 26.25 9.03 19.02
C ARG A 156 26.21 10.12 20.10
N PRO A 157 26.70 9.83 21.32
CA PRO A 157 26.78 10.82 22.40
C PRO A 157 27.75 11.98 22.10
N ASP A 158 28.79 11.74 21.28
CA ASP A 158 29.76 12.75 20.88
C ASP A 158 29.20 13.60 19.72
N VAL A 159 28.86 14.85 20.03
CA VAL A 159 28.07 15.73 19.17
C VAL A 159 28.94 16.40 18.09
N ASN A 160 29.44 15.63 17.11
CA ASN A 160 29.95 16.23 15.87
C ASN A 160 28.79 16.69 14.98
N GLN A 161 29.12 17.42 13.91
CA GLN A 161 28.10 17.98 13.00
C GLN A 161 27.27 16.90 12.29
N TYR A 162 27.86 15.73 12.04
CA TYR A 162 27.13 14.63 11.41
C TYR A 162 26.11 14.02 12.38
N ASP A 163 26.49 13.81 13.63
CA ASP A 163 25.59 13.33 14.68
C ASP A 163 24.43 14.30 14.95
N GLN A 164 24.66 15.62 14.87
CA GLN A 164 23.59 16.65 14.92
C GLN A 164 22.62 16.55 13.74
N ALA A 165 23.14 16.42 12.52
CA ALA A 165 22.31 16.23 11.33
C ALA A 165 21.51 14.92 11.45
N HIS A 166 22.14 13.84 11.90
CA HIS A 166 21.50 12.55 12.12
C HIS A 166 20.34 12.68 13.12
N GLN A 167 20.58 13.27 14.29
CA GLN A 167 19.54 13.50 15.30
C GLN A 167 18.37 14.35 14.77
N LYS A 168 18.64 15.32 13.91
CA LYS A 168 17.65 16.23 13.32
C LYS A 168 16.77 15.54 12.27
N TYR A 169 17.35 14.71 11.40
CA TYR A 169 16.65 14.18 10.22
C TYR A 169 16.18 12.74 10.37
N HIS A 170 16.89 11.93 11.14
CA HIS A 170 16.71 10.49 11.14
C HIS A 170 15.31 10.05 11.60
N GLY A 171 14.75 10.67 12.65
CA GLY A 171 13.43 10.28 13.16
C GLY A 171 12.30 10.39 12.12
N ARG A 172 12.31 11.43 11.28
CA ARG A 172 11.29 11.60 10.23
C ARG A 172 11.53 10.67 9.04
N LEU A 173 12.78 10.44 8.66
CA LEU A 173 13.14 9.49 7.59
C LEU A 173 12.85 8.04 7.99
N HIS A 174 13.12 7.68 9.24
CA HIS A 174 12.77 6.40 9.84
C HIS A 174 11.24 6.21 9.87
N HIS A 175 10.50 7.22 10.34
CA HIS A 175 9.04 7.17 10.32
C HIS A 175 8.45 7.05 8.91
N PHE A 176 9.03 7.74 7.92
CA PHE A 176 8.61 7.62 6.52
C PHE A 176 8.89 6.22 5.98
N LEU A 177 10.06 5.66 6.26
CA LEU A 177 10.41 4.28 5.92
C LEU A 177 9.39 3.30 6.49
N ASP A 178 9.10 3.37 7.79
CA ASP A 178 8.15 2.49 8.47
C ASP A 178 6.73 2.62 7.91
N SER A 179 6.27 3.85 7.69
CA SER A 179 4.90 4.16 7.24
C SER A 179 4.60 3.58 5.85
N PHE A 180 5.61 3.49 5.00
CA PHE A 180 5.49 2.95 3.64
C PHE A 180 6.19 1.60 3.46
N SER A 181 6.70 1.04 4.56
CA SER A 181 7.39 -0.25 4.64
C SER A 181 8.58 -0.39 3.70
N TYR A 182 9.28 0.70 3.34
CA TYR A 182 10.51 0.63 2.53
C TYR A 182 11.58 -0.20 3.27
N TYR A 183 12.48 -0.87 2.52
CA TYR A 183 13.57 -1.61 3.16
C TYR A 183 14.65 -0.65 3.69
N ASP A 184 15.05 0.31 2.87
CA ASP A 184 15.99 1.37 3.27
C ASP A 184 15.81 2.62 2.39
N ILE A 185 16.23 3.77 2.92
CA ILE A 185 16.28 5.07 2.24
C ILE A 185 17.70 5.61 2.35
N PHE A 186 18.29 5.91 1.20
CA PHE A 186 19.66 6.41 1.10
C PHE A 186 19.69 7.84 0.56
N ILE A 187 20.66 8.61 1.04
CA ILE A 187 21.08 9.86 0.39
C ILE A 187 22.53 9.69 -0.03
N VAL A 188 22.79 9.95 -1.30
CA VAL A 188 24.13 9.85 -1.91
C VAL A 188 24.59 11.23 -2.34
N ASP A 189 25.79 11.62 -1.92
CA ASP A 189 26.41 12.86 -2.38
C ASP A 189 26.90 12.72 -3.83
N THR A 190 26.66 13.74 -4.64
CA THR A 190 27.08 13.79 -6.03
C THR A 190 28.52 14.26 -6.21
N LYS A 191 29.12 14.92 -5.22
CA LYS A 191 30.50 15.43 -5.30
C LYS A 191 31.51 14.31 -5.05
N ASN A 192 31.32 13.54 -3.98
CA ASN A 192 32.26 12.49 -3.60
C ASN A 192 31.74 11.05 -3.85
N ASN A 193 30.48 10.88 -4.28
CA ASN A 193 29.84 9.59 -4.61
C ASN A 193 29.66 8.63 -3.42
N HIS A 194 29.72 9.11 -2.17
CA HIS A 194 29.45 8.28 -1.00
C HIS A 194 27.96 8.25 -0.64
N ILE A 195 27.51 7.11 -0.13
CA ILE A 195 26.25 7.03 0.62
C ILE A 195 26.44 7.79 1.93
N VAL A 196 26.07 9.06 1.94
CA VAL A 196 26.22 9.93 3.12
C VAL A 196 25.16 9.66 4.18
N TYR A 197 24.07 8.99 3.84
CA TYR A 197 23.02 8.59 4.78
C TYR A 197 22.34 7.28 4.36
N SER A 198 21.99 6.45 5.34
CA SER A 198 21.13 5.26 5.22
C SER A 198 20.28 5.15 6.50
N VAL A 199 19.02 4.75 6.37
CA VAL A 199 18.15 4.48 7.53
C VAL A 199 18.58 3.17 8.18
N PHE A 200 18.70 2.09 7.42
CA PHE A 200 18.93 0.73 7.94
C PHE A 200 20.38 0.44 8.33
N LYS A 201 21.34 1.14 7.70
CA LYS A 201 22.79 1.10 7.97
C LYS A 201 23.37 -0.30 7.88
N GLU A 202 23.45 -0.82 6.66
CA GLU A 202 24.20 -2.04 6.37
C GLU A 202 25.64 -1.72 5.93
N ILE A 203 26.38 -2.73 5.49
CA ILE A 203 27.80 -2.58 5.14
C ILE A 203 28.04 -1.69 3.90
N ASP A 204 27.00 -1.29 3.19
CA ASP A 204 27.00 -0.28 2.12
C ASP A 204 27.05 1.16 2.62
N TYR A 205 26.59 1.43 3.84
CA TYR A 205 26.60 2.76 4.42
C TYR A 205 28.02 3.37 4.42
N ALA A 206 28.10 4.66 4.08
CA ALA A 206 29.33 5.42 3.93
C ALA A 206 30.30 4.95 2.83
N THR A 207 29.91 3.98 1.99
CA THR A 207 30.76 3.51 0.88
C THR A 207 30.60 4.34 -0.38
N ASN A 208 31.64 4.33 -1.23
CA ASN A 208 31.66 5.03 -2.50
C ASN A 208 31.03 4.17 -3.61
N LEU A 209 30.01 4.66 -4.29
CA LEU A 209 29.28 3.90 -5.32
C LEU A 209 30.02 3.77 -6.67
N GLU A 210 31.13 4.49 -6.86
CA GLU A 210 31.94 4.39 -8.08
C GLU A 210 33.24 3.62 -7.85
N THR A 211 33.90 3.81 -6.71
CA THR A 211 35.22 3.24 -6.42
C THR A 211 35.25 2.24 -5.28
N GLY A 212 34.20 2.19 -4.45
CA GLY A 212 34.10 1.34 -3.27
C GLY A 212 33.79 -0.12 -3.57
N PRO A 213 33.62 -0.96 -2.53
CA PRO A 213 33.41 -2.41 -2.67
C PRO A 213 32.15 -2.78 -3.45
N PHE A 214 31.10 -1.97 -3.42
CA PHE A 214 29.78 -2.26 -4.01
C PHE A 214 29.52 -1.49 -5.32
N ASN A 215 30.55 -1.03 -6.03
CA ASN A 215 30.40 -0.23 -7.24
C ASN A 215 29.74 -0.94 -8.43
N SER A 216 29.63 -2.27 -8.39
CA SER A 216 28.96 -3.11 -9.39
C SER A 216 27.58 -3.61 -8.95
N SER A 217 26.99 -3.00 -7.91
CA SER A 217 25.69 -3.40 -7.36
C SER A 217 24.53 -2.59 -7.95
N GLY A 218 23.30 -3.07 -7.74
CA GLY A 218 22.09 -2.40 -8.20
C GLY A 218 21.96 -0.96 -7.70
N ILE A 219 22.31 -0.66 -6.45
CA ILE A 219 22.28 0.73 -5.92
C ILE A 219 23.28 1.64 -6.65
N ALA A 220 24.44 1.11 -7.05
CA ALA A 220 25.44 1.87 -7.81
C ALA A 220 24.96 2.14 -9.24
N ASP A 221 24.27 1.18 -9.86
CA ASP A 221 23.64 1.37 -11.17
C ASP A 221 22.49 2.39 -11.13
N ALA A 222 21.61 2.29 -10.13
CA ALA A 222 20.53 3.27 -9.92
C ALA A 222 21.11 4.68 -9.71
N TYR A 223 22.13 4.82 -8.86
CA TYR A 223 22.82 6.09 -8.65
C TYR A 223 23.44 6.66 -9.94
N ARG A 224 24.20 5.85 -10.69
CA ARG A 224 24.83 6.28 -11.97
C ARG A 224 23.82 6.74 -13.00
N GLN A 225 22.64 6.11 -13.04
CA GLN A 225 21.53 6.52 -13.89
C GLN A 225 20.93 7.84 -13.39
N ALA A 226 20.55 7.92 -12.11
CA ALA A 226 19.95 9.11 -11.50
C ALA A 226 20.80 10.38 -11.62
N LYS A 227 22.13 10.27 -11.58
CA LYS A 227 23.05 11.41 -11.81
C LYS A 227 22.89 12.07 -13.18
N LYS A 228 22.34 11.36 -14.17
CA LYS A 228 22.16 11.87 -15.54
C LYS A 228 20.75 12.41 -15.78
N LEU A 229 19.84 12.19 -14.83
CA LEU A 229 18.43 12.52 -14.95
C LEU A 229 18.13 13.99 -14.62
N SER A 230 16.98 14.47 -15.11
CA SER A 230 16.45 15.79 -14.80
C SER A 230 15.61 15.73 -13.52
N ARG A 231 15.22 16.90 -12.99
CA ARG A 231 14.32 17.00 -11.84
C ARG A 231 12.99 16.30 -12.17
N GLY A 232 12.56 15.37 -11.31
CA GLY A 232 11.31 14.63 -11.46
C GLY A 232 11.42 13.31 -12.22
N ASP A 233 12.54 13.06 -12.90
CA ASP A 233 12.80 11.78 -13.54
C ASP A 233 13.31 10.76 -12.50
N ILE A 234 13.05 9.48 -12.75
CA ILE A 234 13.48 8.36 -11.89
C ILE A 234 14.29 7.33 -12.67
N SER A 235 15.14 6.60 -11.96
CA SER A 235 15.79 5.38 -12.45
C SER A 235 15.38 4.21 -11.57
N LEU A 236 15.24 3.02 -12.17
CA LEU A 236 14.82 1.81 -11.49
C LEU A 236 15.69 0.63 -11.95
N THR A 237 16.18 -0.13 -10.99
CA THR A 237 16.91 -1.38 -11.21
C THR A 237 16.01 -2.57 -10.88
N ASP A 238 16.08 -3.66 -11.65
CA ASP A 238 15.37 -4.91 -11.31
C ASP A 238 15.96 -5.54 -10.03
N PHE A 239 15.23 -6.47 -9.42
CA PHE A 239 15.71 -7.25 -8.29
C PHE A 239 16.91 -8.10 -8.68
N ALA A 240 17.99 -7.95 -7.93
CA ALA A 240 19.20 -8.76 -8.03
C ALA A 240 19.75 -9.08 -6.63
N GLU A 241 20.67 -10.03 -6.55
CA GLU A 241 21.35 -10.31 -5.28
C GLU A 241 22.13 -9.09 -4.79
N TYR A 242 21.87 -8.68 -3.55
CA TYR A 242 22.52 -7.53 -2.96
C TYR A 242 23.37 -7.93 -1.75
N LEU A 243 24.69 -7.92 -1.94
CA LEU A 243 25.66 -8.38 -0.94
C LEU A 243 25.51 -7.71 0.43
N PRO A 244 25.28 -6.38 0.53
CA PRO A 244 25.08 -5.71 1.81
C PRO A 244 23.91 -6.29 2.63
N SER A 245 22.83 -6.68 1.96
CA SER A 245 21.68 -7.38 2.56
C SER A 245 21.82 -8.91 2.49
N TYR A 246 23.04 -9.43 2.65
CA TYR A 246 23.34 -10.87 2.67
C TYR A 246 22.96 -11.64 1.39
N ASN A 247 23.02 -10.99 0.22
CA ASN A 247 22.52 -11.48 -1.06
C ASN A 247 20.99 -11.69 -1.11
N ALA A 248 20.24 -11.07 -0.19
CA ALA A 248 18.81 -10.94 -0.37
C ALA A 248 18.49 -10.16 -1.65
N PRO A 249 17.35 -10.42 -2.30
CA PRO A 249 16.98 -9.69 -3.51
C PRO A 249 16.68 -8.24 -3.19
N ALA A 250 17.33 -7.31 -3.89
CA ALA A 250 17.07 -5.88 -3.76
C ALA A 250 16.90 -5.22 -5.13
N SER A 251 15.98 -4.28 -5.18
CA SER A 251 15.73 -3.38 -6.31
C SER A 251 15.80 -1.94 -5.78
N PHE A 252 16.34 -1.03 -6.57
CA PHE A 252 16.55 0.36 -6.17
C PHE A 252 15.89 1.31 -7.14
N MET A 253 15.13 2.25 -6.59
CA MET A 253 14.57 3.39 -7.29
C MET A 253 15.33 4.66 -6.86
N ALA A 254 15.79 5.47 -7.79
CA ALA A 254 16.62 6.63 -7.49
C ALA A 254 16.23 7.87 -8.31
N THR A 255 16.28 9.04 -7.68
CA THR A 255 15.99 10.35 -8.30
C THR A 255 16.95 11.44 -7.80
N PRO A 256 17.37 12.40 -8.65
CA PRO A 256 18.25 13.50 -8.23
C PRO A 256 17.55 14.52 -7.31
N ILE A 257 18.26 14.94 -6.26
CA ILE A 257 17.83 16.01 -5.34
C ILE A 257 18.40 17.34 -5.84
N PHE A 258 17.57 18.37 -5.92
CA PHE A 258 17.97 19.70 -6.42
C PHE A 258 17.64 20.83 -5.45
N SER A 259 18.63 21.68 -5.17
CA SER A 259 18.46 22.99 -4.52
C SER A 259 18.52 24.08 -5.60
N GLY A 260 17.37 24.67 -5.95
CA GLY A 260 17.27 25.55 -7.11
C GLY A 260 17.63 24.81 -8.41
N SER A 261 18.69 25.24 -9.11
CA SER A 261 19.21 24.57 -10.30
C SER A 261 20.37 23.61 -10.03
N GLU A 262 20.94 23.62 -8.81
CA GLU A 262 22.08 22.78 -8.45
C GLU A 262 21.61 21.40 -7.97
N ARG A 263 22.22 20.34 -8.49
CA ARG A 263 22.01 18.98 -8.00
C ARG A 263 22.87 18.75 -6.76
N VAL A 264 22.23 18.59 -5.61
CA VAL A 264 22.90 18.49 -4.31
C VAL A 264 23.01 17.06 -3.78
N GLY A 265 22.36 16.09 -4.43
CA GLY A 265 22.41 14.69 -4.03
C GLY A 265 21.57 13.79 -4.93
N VAL A 266 21.48 12.52 -4.57
CA VAL A 266 20.54 11.54 -5.13
C VAL A 266 19.82 10.86 -3.96
N LEU A 267 18.49 10.82 -4.01
CA LEU A 267 17.66 10.06 -3.10
C LEU A 267 17.46 8.67 -3.70
N ILE A 268 17.63 7.61 -2.91
CA ILE A 268 17.42 6.23 -3.35
C ILE A 268 16.53 5.50 -2.35
N PHE A 269 15.50 4.82 -2.84
CA PHE A 269 14.72 3.85 -2.07
C PHE A 269 15.12 2.43 -2.46
N GLN A 270 15.29 1.56 -1.48
CA GLN A 270 15.29 0.12 -1.70
C GLN A 270 13.85 -0.39 -1.62
N MET A 271 13.40 -0.98 -2.73
CA MET A 271 12.03 -1.42 -2.94
C MET A 271 11.63 -2.51 -1.95
N PRO A 272 10.43 -2.45 -1.33
CA PRO A 272 10.06 -3.40 -0.31
C PRO A 272 9.39 -4.63 -0.92
N ILE A 273 10.20 -5.66 -1.13
CA ILE A 273 9.77 -6.91 -1.74
C ILE A 273 8.60 -7.58 -1.02
N ASN A 274 8.49 -7.37 0.30
CA ASN A 274 7.40 -7.92 1.13
C ASN A 274 6.03 -7.39 0.72
N VAL A 275 5.92 -6.12 0.28
CA VAL A 275 4.63 -5.56 -0.14
C VAL A 275 4.19 -6.16 -1.47
N ILE A 276 5.12 -6.33 -2.42
CA ILE A 276 4.88 -7.06 -3.67
C ILE A 276 4.49 -8.50 -3.36
N ASN A 277 5.21 -9.15 -2.45
CA ASN A 277 4.92 -10.52 -2.04
C ASN A 277 3.52 -10.67 -1.45
N ASN A 278 3.13 -9.83 -0.49
CA ASN A 278 1.82 -9.91 0.15
C ASN A 278 0.69 -9.66 -0.86
N LEU A 279 0.90 -8.72 -1.79
CA LEU A 279 -0.06 -8.46 -2.86
C LEU A 279 -0.24 -9.68 -3.78
N MET A 280 0.86 -10.31 -4.22
CA MET A 280 0.83 -11.45 -5.14
C MET A 280 0.39 -12.76 -4.48
N THR A 281 0.73 -12.96 -3.20
CA THR A 281 0.26 -14.11 -2.40
C THR A 281 -1.15 -13.89 -1.87
N VAL A 282 -1.76 -12.74 -2.15
CA VAL A 282 -3.10 -12.35 -1.68
C VAL A 282 -3.23 -12.51 -0.16
N ASP A 283 -2.21 -12.03 0.56
CA ASP A 283 -2.02 -12.19 2.00
C ASP A 283 -2.11 -13.66 2.48
N GLN A 284 -1.66 -14.59 1.63
CA GLN A 284 -1.71 -16.04 1.83
C GLN A 284 -3.14 -16.61 1.93
N LYS A 285 -4.14 -15.91 1.39
CA LYS A 285 -5.56 -16.27 1.43
C LYS A 285 -6.10 -16.77 0.10
N TRP A 286 -5.33 -17.55 -0.63
CA TRP A 286 -5.67 -18.04 -1.98
C TRP A 286 -7.08 -18.64 -2.07
N ARG A 287 -7.44 -19.56 -1.17
CA ARG A 287 -8.78 -20.19 -1.15
C ARG A 287 -9.91 -19.18 -0.96
N GLU A 288 -9.78 -18.26 0.00
CA GLU A 288 -10.80 -17.23 0.28
C GLU A 288 -10.96 -16.25 -0.89
N GLN A 289 -9.89 -16.04 -1.66
CA GLN A 289 -9.85 -15.17 -2.84
C GLN A 289 -10.18 -15.92 -4.14
N GLY A 290 -10.69 -17.15 -4.03
CA GLY A 290 -11.20 -17.92 -5.15
C GLY A 290 -10.13 -18.59 -6.02
N PHE A 291 -8.87 -18.69 -5.58
CA PHE A 291 -7.81 -19.41 -6.31
C PHE A 291 -7.92 -20.94 -6.20
N GLY A 292 -8.90 -21.48 -5.46
CA GLY A 292 -9.04 -22.93 -5.30
C GLY A 292 -7.89 -23.56 -4.51
N ASP A 293 -7.67 -24.85 -4.72
CA ASP A 293 -6.70 -25.66 -3.96
C ASP A 293 -5.28 -25.60 -4.53
N SER A 294 -5.13 -25.35 -5.83
CA SER A 294 -3.84 -25.28 -6.53
C SER A 294 -3.58 -23.96 -7.22
N GLY A 295 -4.56 -23.06 -7.32
CA GLY A 295 -4.36 -21.83 -8.06
C GLY A 295 -3.32 -20.91 -7.44
N GLU A 296 -2.43 -20.37 -8.27
CA GLU A 296 -1.31 -19.54 -7.88
C GLU A 296 -1.21 -18.37 -8.85
N ILE A 297 -0.76 -17.22 -8.36
CA ILE A 297 -0.36 -16.12 -9.22
C ILE A 297 1.03 -15.65 -8.82
N TYR A 298 1.88 -15.45 -9.82
CA TYR A 298 3.27 -15.09 -9.57
C TYR A 298 3.87 -14.21 -10.66
N LEU A 299 4.87 -13.44 -10.25
CA LEU A 299 5.68 -12.58 -11.09
C LEU A 299 7.02 -13.25 -11.40
N VAL A 300 7.47 -13.11 -12.64
CA VAL A 300 8.76 -13.60 -13.11
C VAL A 300 9.56 -12.44 -13.70
N GLY A 301 10.79 -12.26 -13.22
CA GLY A 301 11.72 -11.25 -13.72
C GLY A 301 12.39 -11.64 -15.03
N ALA A 302 13.13 -10.70 -15.62
CA ALA A 302 13.87 -10.95 -16.87
C ALA A 302 15.00 -12.00 -16.72
N ASP A 303 15.39 -12.31 -15.48
CA ASP A 303 16.31 -13.39 -15.10
C ASP A 303 15.64 -14.77 -15.01
N ASN A 304 14.36 -14.87 -15.39
CA ASN A 304 13.52 -16.06 -15.27
C ASN A 304 13.36 -16.56 -13.83
N LYS A 305 13.36 -15.66 -12.84
CA LYS A 305 13.16 -16.04 -11.43
C LYS A 305 11.93 -15.37 -10.83
N LEU A 306 11.35 -16.00 -9.81
CA LEU A 306 10.19 -15.46 -9.10
C LEU A 306 10.47 -14.10 -8.42
N ARG A 307 9.46 -13.23 -8.38
CA ARG A 307 9.48 -11.95 -7.63
C ARG A 307 8.55 -11.93 -6.41
N ASN A 308 7.77 -13.00 -6.19
CA ASN A 308 7.01 -13.27 -4.98
C ASN A 308 7.16 -14.73 -4.57
N GLU A 309 6.76 -15.06 -3.35
CA GLU A 309 6.79 -16.42 -2.86
C GLU A 309 5.82 -17.31 -3.63
N SER A 310 6.28 -18.54 -3.88
CA SER A 310 5.43 -19.61 -4.35
C SER A 310 4.41 -20.00 -3.27
N ARG A 311 3.14 -20.15 -3.67
CA ARG A 311 2.07 -20.71 -2.85
C ARG A 311 2.47 -22.07 -2.31
N PHE A 312 3.00 -22.94 -3.15
CA PHE A 312 3.38 -24.30 -2.78
C PHE A 312 4.56 -24.31 -1.82
N PHE A 313 5.50 -23.36 -1.94
CA PHE A 313 6.56 -23.19 -0.95
C PHE A 313 5.99 -22.83 0.44
N ILE A 314 4.90 -22.06 0.50
CA ILE A 314 4.25 -21.63 1.75
C ILE A 314 3.32 -22.71 2.33
N GLU A 315 2.37 -23.23 1.54
CA GLU A 315 1.32 -24.14 2.03
C GLU A 315 1.78 -25.60 2.14
N ASP A 316 2.67 -26.06 1.27
CA ASP A 316 3.22 -27.43 1.30
C ASP A 316 4.72 -27.47 0.91
N PRO A 317 5.62 -27.02 1.81
CA PRO A 317 7.06 -27.03 1.55
C PRO A 317 7.59 -28.43 1.18
N THR A 318 7.01 -29.49 1.75
CA THR A 318 7.48 -30.87 1.53
C THR A 318 7.13 -31.35 0.12
N GLY A 319 5.89 -31.14 -0.32
CA GLY A 319 5.45 -31.42 -1.68
C GLY A 319 6.17 -30.57 -2.70
N TYR A 320 6.34 -29.27 -2.42
CA TYR A 320 7.10 -28.34 -3.25
C TYR A 320 8.53 -28.83 -3.53
N PHE A 321 9.33 -29.10 -2.48
CA PHE A 321 10.69 -29.58 -2.69
C PHE A 321 10.75 -30.98 -3.32
N SER A 322 9.76 -31.84 -3.06
CA SER A 322 9.67 -33.16 -3.69
C SER A 322 9.42 -33.04 -5.20
N ALA A 323 8.51 -32.16 -5.62
CA ALA A 323 8.21 -31.89 -7.03
C ALA A 323 9.42 -31.30 -7.76
N LEU A 324 10.11 -30.33 -7.17
CA LEU A 324 11.32 -29.76 -7.76
C LEU A 324 12.45 -30.80 -7.91
N ALA A 325 12.65 -31.64 -6.88
CA ALA A 325 13.70 -32.66 -6.90
C ALA A 325 13.42 -33.75 -7.94
N GLN A 326 12.18 -34.23 -8.03
CA GLN A 326 11.77 -35.23 -9.03
C GLN A 326 12.00 -34.74 -10.46
N ASN A 327 11.83 -33.44 -10.68
CA ASN A 327 11.94 -32.79 -11.99
C ASN A 327 13.31 -32.12 -12.25
N ASN A 328 14.30 -32.35 -11.38
CA ASN A 328 15.66 -31.78 -11.48
C ASN A 328 15.68 -30.24 -11.66
N VAL A 329 14.75 -29.53 -11.01
CA VAL A 329 14.70 -28.07 -11.07
C VAL A 329 15.87 -27.48 -10.25
N PRO A 330 16.68 -26.57 -10.81
CA PRO A 330 17.83 -26.00 -10.10
C PRO A 330 17.41 -25.07 -8.96
N GLY A 331 18.31 -24.86 -7.99
CA GLY A 331 18.12 -23.85 -6.92
C GLY A 331 17.55 -24.35 -5.60
N ILE A 332 17.16 -25.63 -5.48
CA ILE A 332 16.54 -26.21 -4.27
C ILE A 332 17.33 -25.90 -2.99
N GLU A 333 18.64 -26.14 -3.00
CA GLU A 333 19.47 -25.92 -1.79
C GLU A 333 19.59 -24.44 -1.42
N GLN A 334 19.56 -23.53 -2.41
CA GLN A 334 19.55 -22.08 -2.16
C GLN A 334 18.21 -21.63 -1.57
N ILE A 335 17.09 -22.17 -2.07
CA ILE A 335 15.74 -21.87 -1.54
C ILE A 335 15.65 -22.34 -0.08
N LYS A 336 16.14 -23.54 0.23
CA LYS A 336 16.18 -24.06 1.61
C LYS A 336 17.07 -23.22 2.52
N SER A 337 18.27 -22.84 2.09
CA SER A 337 19.20 -22.08 2.93
C SER A 337 18.74 -20.65 3.18
N ARG A 338 18.15 -20.00 2.17
CA ARG A 338 17.65 -18.63 2.27
C ARG A 338 16.26 -18.53 2.87
N GLY A 339 15.48 -19.63 2.85
CA GLY A 339 14.11 -19.66 3.35
C GLY A 339 13.13 -18.86 2.50
N THR A 340 13.41 -18.70 1.21
CA THR A 340 12.57 -17.92 0.28
C THR A 340 12.72 -18.43 -1.15
N SER A 341 11.60 -18.54 -1.87
CA SER A 341 11.58 -18.83 -3.30
C SER A 341 11.84 -17.59 -4.17
N ILE A 342 11.71 -16.38 -3.60
CA ILE A 342 11.91 -15.12 -4.32
C ILE A 342 13.34 -15.01 -4.82
N SER A 343 13.50 -14.78 -6.13
CA SER A 343 14.77 -14.72 -6.86
C SER A 343 15.65 -15.98 -6.77
N ASN A 344 15.11 -17.08 -6.25
CA ASN A 344 15.79 -18.37 -6.13
C ASN A 344 15.11 -19.46 -6.98
N GLN A 345 13.78 -19.47 -7.02
CA GLN A 345 13.01 -20.35 -7.90
C GLN A 345 13.08 -19.84 -9.34
N ARG A 346 13.59 -20.69 -10.24
CA ARG A 346 13.63 -20.43 -11.68
C ARG A 346 12.31 -20.88 -12.33
N VAL A 347 11.85 -20.12 -13.31
CA VAL A 347 10.64 -20.38 -14.09
C VAL A 347 10.98 -20.39 -15.57
N ASP A 348 11.12 -21.58 -16.15
CA ASP A 348 11.42 -21.76 -17.57
C ASP A 348 10.19 -22.36 -18.31
N SER A 349 9.02 -21.71 -18.20
CA SER A 349 7.80 -22.14 -18.91
C SER A 349 7.63 -21.41 -20.25
N THR A 350 6.88 -22.01 -21.18
CA THR A 350 6.54 -21.37 -22.47
C THR A 350 5.72 -20.09 -22.25
N ALA A 351 4.77 -20.12 -21.31
CA ALA A 351 3.96 -18.99 -20.89
C ALA A 351 4.80 -17.82 -20.34
N ALA A 352 5.71 -18.09 -19.41
CA ALA A 352 6.56 -17.04 -18.81
C ALA A 352 7.46 -16.39 -19.87
N ASN A 353 8.07 -17.20 -20.75
CA ASN A 353 8.89 -16.71 -21.86
C ASN A 353 8.10 -15.88 -22.87
N ALA A 354 6.83 -16.22 -23.12
CA ALA A 354 5.96 -15.45 -24.01
C ALA A 354 5.59 -14.10 -23.40
N ALA A 355 5.25 -14.08 -22.11
CA ALA A 355 4.94 -12.88 -21.33
C ALA A 355 6.14 -11.92 -21.20
N LEU A 356 7.34 -12.43 -20.94
CA LEU A 356 8.58 -11.63 -20.93
C LEU A 356 8.91 -10.99 -22.29
N LYS A 357 8.35 -11.53 -23.39
CA LYS A 357 8.47 -10.96 -24.75
C LYS A 357 7.32 -10.01 -25.12
N GLY A 358 6.38 -9.77 -24.22
CA GLY A 358 5.28 -8.81 -24.39
C GLY A 358 3.96 -9.43 -24.83
N ASN A 359 3.87 -10.75 -24.90
CA ASN A 359 2.66 -11.43 -25.35
C ASN A 359 1.77 -11.77 -24.15
N SER A 360 0.46 -11.61 -24.31
CA SER A 360 -0.52 -12.18 -23.39
C SER A 360 -1.22 -13.36 -24.04
N GLY A 361 -1.67 -14.32 -23.25
CA GLY A 361 -2.38 -15.48 -23.75
C GLY A 361 -2.87 -16.40 -22.65
N PHE A 362 -3.50 -17.48 -23.09
CA PHE A 362 -3.95 -18.58 -22.27
C PHE A 362 -3.54 -19.88 -22.96
N ASP A 363 -2.94 -20.80 -22.22
CA ASP A 363 -2.55 -22.11 -22.74
C ASP A 363 -2.46 -23.13 -21.58
N ILE A 364 -2.52 -24.43 -21.91
CA ILE A 364 -2.20 -25.50 -20.97
C ILE A 364 -0.72 -25.81 -21.10
N VAL A 365 0.06 -25.48 -20.07
CA VAL A 365 1.53 -25.58 -20.08
C VAL A 365 2.04 -26.33 -18.86
N LEU A 366 3.32 -26.68 -18.87
CA LEU A 366 4.00 -27.13 -17.67
C LEU A 366 4.52 -25.91 -16.89
N ASP A 367 4.19 -25.85 -15.60
CA ASP A 367 4.70 -24.83 -14.69
C ASP A 367 6.16 -25.08 -14.28
N TYR A 368 6.69 -24.28 -13.35
CA TYR A 368 8.05 -24.44 -12.84
C TYR A 368 8.25 -25.72 -12.00
N ARG A 369 7.18 -26.39 -11.57
CA ARG A 369 7.20 -27.70 -10.90
C ARG A 369 7.11 -28.85 -11.91
N GLN A 370 6.95 -28.56 -13.20
CA GLN A 370 6.63 -29.51 -14.28
C GLN A 370 5.25 -30.18 -14.11
N VAL A 371 4.29 -29.46 -13.53
CA VAL A 371 2.88 -29.88 -13.42
C VAL A 371 2.07 -29.23 -14.55
N PRO A 372 1.17 -29.96 -15.24
CA PRO A 372 0.25 -29.36 -16.20
C PRO A 372 -0.70 -28.38 -15.52
N VAL A 373 -0.71 -27.14 -15.99
CA VAL A 373 -1.54 -26.05 -15.46
C VAL A 373 -2.27 -25.35 -16.59
N ALA A 374 -3.49 -24.89 -16.32
CA ALA A 374 -4.11 -23.85 -17.12
C ALA A 374 -3.48 -22.51 -16.75
N SER A 375 -2.85 -21.83 -17.70
CA SER A 375 -2.04 -20.64 -17.45
C SER A 375 -2.54 -19.45 -18.26
N SER A 376 -3.04 -18.42 -17.57
CA SER A 376 -3.18 -17.09 -18.14
C SER A 376 -1.89 -16.31 -17.87
N TYR A 377 -1.29 -15.74 -18.91
CA TYR A 377 -0.03 -15.02 -18.80
C TYR A 377 -0.06 -13.68 -19.53
N GLY A 378 0.78 -12.75 -19.10
CA GLY A 378 1.02 -11.49 -19.81
C GLY A 378 2.13 -10.64 -19.21
N PRO A 379 2.48 -9.53 -19.86
CA PRO A 379 3.54 -8.64 -19.38
C PRO A 379 3.04 -7.74 -18.23
N VAL A 380 3.97 -7.33 -17.37
CA VAL A 380 3.81 -6.26 -16.39
C VAL A 380 4.99 -5.31 -16.53
N GLN A 381 4.72 -4.01 -16.63
CA GLN A 381 5.78 -3.01 -16.75
C GLN A 381 6.37 -2.71 -15.36
N PHE A 382 7.68 -2.86 -15.21
CA PHE A 382 8.43 -2.52 -13.99
C PHE A 382 9.51 -1.48 -14.33
N GLY A 383 9.11 -0.21 -14.40
CA GLY A 383 9.96 0.88 -14.89
C GLY A 383 10.49 0.59 -16.30
N PRO A 384 11.81 0.49 -16.54
CA PRO A 384 12.35 0.12 -17.85
C PRO A 384 12.40 -1.41 -18.09
N HIS A 385 12.11 -2.22 -17.07
CA HIS A 385 12.16 -3.68 -17.13
C HIS A 385 10.77 -4.24 -17.42
N GLN A 386 10.74 -5.41 -18.03
CA GLN A 386 9.51 -6.12 -18.31
C GLN A 386 9.48 -7.42 -17.51
N TRP A 387 8.46 -7.56 -16.67
CA TRP A 387 8.17 -8.79 -15.96
C TRP A 387 7.07 -9.56 -16.66
N ALA A 388 6.97 -10.84 -16.34
CA ALA A 388 5.82 -11.67 -16.66
C ALA A 388 4.98 -11.85 -15.41
N ILE A 389 3.66 -11.88 -15.57
CA ILE A 389 2.72 -12.31 -14.55
C ILE A 389 1.94 -13.51 -15.09
N LEU A 390 1.81 -14.54 -14.26
CA LEU A 390 1.10 -15.77 -14.59
C LEU A 390 0.09 -16.05 -13.50
N SER A 391 -1.15 -16.34 -13.90
CA SER A 391 -2.24 -16.81 -13.05
C SER A 391 -2.56 -18.21 -13.52
N GLU A 392 -2.28 -19.19 -12.66
CA GLU A 392 -2.27 -20.60 -13.01
C GLU A 392 -3.12 -21.40 -12.03
N ILE A 393 -3.61 -22.55 -12.48
CA ILE A 393 -4.30 -23.56 -11.66
C ILE A 393 -3.99 -24.94 -12.26
N ASP A 394 -3.83 -25.96 -11.43
CA ASP A 394 -3.52 -27.31 -11.92
C ASP A 394 -4.64 -27.78 -12.86
N GLU A 395 -4.27 -28.36 -14.02
CA GLU A 395 -5.23 -28.85 -15.02
C GLU A 395 -6.21 -29.85 -14.39
N ALA A 396 -5.72 -30.68 -13.47
CA ALA A 396 -6.54 -31.66 -12.77
C ALA A 396 -7.67 -31.02 -11.94
N GLU A 397 -7.43 -29.86 -11.32
CA GLU A 397 -8.44 -29.13 -10.55
C GLU A 397 -9.38 -28.35 -11.48
N ALA A 398 -8.82 -27.59 -12.43
CA ALA A 398 -9.60 -26.78 -13.38
C ALA A 398 -10.64 -27.61 -14.15
N PHE A 399 -10.29 -28.85 -14.50
CA PHE A 399 -11.14 -29.76 -15.25
C PHE A 399 -11.74 -30.89 -14.39
N ALA A 400 -11.67 -30.82 -13.05
CA ALA A 400 -12.27 -31.85 -12.18
C ALA A 400 -13.78 -31.97 -12.42
N SER A 401 -14.49 -30.84 -12.53
CA SER A 401 -15.92 -30.78 -12.82
C SER A 401 -16.28 -31.36 -14.20
N LEU A 402 -15.35 -31.30 -15.17
CA LEU A 402 -15.53 -31.93 -16.48
C LEU A 402 -15.62 -33.45 -16.36
N GLN A 403 -14.82 -34.06 -15.48
CA GLN A 403 -14.82 -35.51 -15.30
C GLN A 403 -16.11 -36.01 -14.65
N GLN A 404 -16.57 -35.33 -13.59
CA GLN A 404 -17.85 -35.67 -12.93
C GLN A 404 -19.03 -35.56 -13.89
N LEU A 405 -19.07 -34.49 -14.70
CA LEU A 405 -20.16 -34.30 -15.66
C LEU A 405 -20.10 -35.29 -16.83
N LYS A 406 -18.90 -35.68 -17.29
CA LYS A 406 -18.74 -36.79 -18.25
C LYS A 406 -19.31 -38.09 -17.72
N ASP A 407 -19.06 -38.43 -16.46
CA ASP A 407 -19.52 -39.69 -15.86
C ASP A 407 -21.05 -39.71 -15.70
N THR A 408 -21.65 -38.57 -15.32
CA THR A 408 -23.11 -38.40 -15.28
C THR A 408 -23.73 -38.52 -16.67
N LEU A 409 -23.22 -37.77 -17.66
CA LEU A 409 -23.71 -37.83 -19.05
C LEU A 409 -23.59 -39.24 -19.64
N PHE A 410 -22.50 -39.94 -19.37
CA PHE A 410 -22.31 -41.32 -19.83
C PHE A 410 -23.37 -42.27 -19.26
N THR A 411 -23.70 -42.12 -17.97
CA THR A 411 -24.71 -42.95 -17.30
C THR A 411 -26.12 -42.67 -17.84
N GLU A 412 -26.47 -41.40 -18.07
CA GLU A 412 -27.77 -41.00 -18.62
C GLU A 412 -27.96 -41.50 -20.07
N VAL A 413 -26.95 -41.33 -20.93
CA VAL A 413 -27.00 -41.78 -22.34
C VAL A 413 -27.16 -43.31 -22.42
N ILE A 414 -26.51 -44.08 -21.55
CA ILE A 414 -26.68 -45.54 -21.50
C ILE A 414 -28.09 -45.91 -21.05
N LEU A 415 -28.61 -45.26 -20.01
CA LEU A 415 -29.94 -45.54 -19.48
C LEU A 415 -31.00 -45.28 -20.56
N GLU A 416 -30.91 -44.16 -21.27
CA GLU A 416 -31.81 -43.81 -22.37
C GLU A 416 -31.73 -44.81 -23.52
N ALA A 417 -30.52 -45.19 -23.95
CA ALA A 417 -30.33 -46.17 -25.03
C ALA A 417 -30.93 -47.54 -24.67
N VAL A 418 -30.78 -47.99 -23.41
CA VAL A 418 -31.37 -49.24 -22.91
C VAL A 418 -32.90 -49.17 -22.94
N VAL A 419 -33.48 -48.06 -22.48
CA VAL A 419 -34.93 -47.84 -22.49
C VAL A 419 -35.47 -47.82 -23.92
N MET A 420 -34.80 -47.14 -24.85
CA MET A 420 -35.21 -47.09 -26.26
C MET A 420 -35.13 -48.45 -26.96
N ILE A 421 -34.13 -49.28 -26.66
CA ILE A 421 -34.00 -50.64 -27.20
C ILE A 421 -35.10 -51.57 -26.65
N ILE A 422 -35.46 -51.42 -25.37
CA ILE A 422 -36.58 -52.15 -24.76
C ILE A 422 -37.89 -51.76 -25.43
N ILE A 423 -38.14 -50.46 -25.62
CA ILE A 423 -39.33 -49.94 -26.30
C ILE A 423 -39.40 -50.43 -27.76
N ALA A 424 -38.30 -50.37 -28.50
CA ALA A 424 -38.22 -50.86 -29.89
C ALA A 424 -38.50 -52.36 -30.00
N SER A 425 -38.00 -53.16 -29.04
CA SER A 425 -38.23 -54.61 -28.97
C SER A 425 -39.69 -54.94 -28.67
N ILE A 426 -40.34 -54.17 -27.79
CA ILE A 426 -41.77 -54.27 -27.48
C ILE A 426 -42.60 -53.91 -28.73
N ILE A 427 -42.27 -52.82 -29.44
CA ILE A 427 -42.97 -52.38 -30.65
C ILE A 427 -42.83 -53.42 -31.78
N ALA A 428 -41.64 -53.98 -31.99
CA ALA A 428 -41.40 -55.02 -33.00
C ALA A 428 -42.21 -56.30 -32.69
N PHE A 429 -42.36 -56.66 -31.41
CA PHE A 429 -43.19 -57.78 -30.97
C PHE A 429 -44.69 -57.56 -31.20
N LEU A 430 -45.16 -56.31 -31.08
CA LEU A 430 -46.56 -55.92 -31.30
C LEU A 430 -46.95 -55.88 -32.80
N MET A 431 -46.12 -55.35 -33.69
CA MET A 431 -46.37 -55.32 -35.15
C MET A 431 -46.47 -56.72 -35.78
N SER A 432 -45.63 -57.62 -35.29
CA SER A 432 -45.59 -59.04 -35.64
C SER A 432 -46.95 -59.74 -35.42
N ARG A 433 -47.71 -59.32 -34.40
CA ARG A 433 -49.02 -59.87 -34.04
C ARG A 433 -50.19 -59.27 -34.85
N SER A 434 -50.02 -58.13 -35.52
CA SER A 434 -51.12 -57.30 -36.05
C SER A 434 -51.55 -57.56 -37.51
N LEU A 435 -50.88 -58.45 -38.26
CA LEU A 435 -51.23 -58.76 -39.66
C LEU A 435 -52.11 -60.02 -39.85
N THR A 436 -52.09 -60.96 -38.90
CA THR A 436 -52.75 -62.29 -39.06
C THR A 436 -54.09 -62.46 -38.35
N LYS A 437 -54.43 -61.60 -37.38
CA LYS A 437 -55.73 -61.63 -36.68
C LYS A 437 -56.90 -60.83 -37.28
N PRO A 438 -56.76 -59.97 -38.32
CA PRO A 438 -57.67 -58.86 -38.47
C PRO A 438 -58.52 -59.08 -39.72
N ILE A 439 -59.08 -60.24 -40.03
CA ILE A 439 -60.06 -60.34 -41.15
C ILE A 439 -61.43 -60.73 -40.61
N ASN A 440 -61.45 -61.50 -39.52
CA ASN A 440 -62.67 -62.01 -38.89
C ASN A 440 -63.30 -61.07 -37.83
N LEU A 441 -62.69 -59.91 -37.53
CA LEU A 441 -63.13 -59.02 -36.42
C LEU A 441 -63.95 -57.78 -36.87
N LEU A 442 -64.06 -57.49 -38.19
CA LEU A 442 -64.64 -56.22 -38.70
C LEU A 442 -66.16 -56.25 -38.65
N GLY A 443 -66.75 -57.39 -39.04
CA GLY A 443 -68.19 -57.56 -39.14
C GLY A 443 -68.92 -57.61 -37.79
N ARG A 444 -68.24 -57.94 -36.68
CA ARG A 444 -68.89 -58.00 -35.35
C ARG A 444 -68.92 -56.65 -34.61
N ARG A 445 -67.94 -55.76 -34.84
CA ARG A 445 -67.71 -54.56 -34.01
C ARG A 445 -68.54 -53.33 -34.41
N LEU A 446 -68.92 -53.21 -35.68
CA LEU A 446 -69.74 -52.09 -36.18
C LEU A 446 -71.17 -52.10 -35.61
N ASN A 447 -71.68 -53.26 -35.17
CA ASN A 447 -73.04 -53.40 -34.67
C ASN A 447 -73.16 -53.15 -33.15
N GLU A 448 -72.05 -53.20 -32.39
CA GLU A 448 -72.02 -53.01 -30.92
C GLU A 448 -71.77 -51.54 -30.52
N MET A 449 -71.13 -50.72 -31.36
CA MET A 449 -70.74 -49.34 -31.03
C MET A 449 -71.84 -48.28 -31.23
N ALA A 450 -72.97 -48.61 -31.88
CA ALA A 450 -74.07 -47.66 -32.12
C ALA A 450 -75.06 -47.53 -30.96
N GLN A 451 -74.92 -48.32 -29.89
CA GLN A 451 -75.90 -48.42 -28.78
C GLN A 451 -75.27 -48.36 -27.37
N GLY A 452 -73.98 -48.04 -27.22
CA GLY A 452 -73.24 -48.16 -25.94
C GLY A 452 -72.62 -46.87 -25.37
N GLU A 453 -72.42 -46.87 -24.04
CA GLU A 453 -71.86 -45.80 -23.20
C GLU A 453 -70.49 -45.28 -23.70
N ALA A 454 -70.19 -44.00 -23.45
CA ALA A 454 -69.09 -43.17 -24.00
C ALA A 454 -67.63 -43.67 -23.78
N ASP A 455 -67.30 -44.90 -24.21
CA ASP A 455 -65.97 -45.51 -24.16
C ASP A 455 -65.16 -45.22 -25.44
N LEU A 456 -64.33 -44.17 -25.38
CA LEU A 456 -63.46 -43.74 -26.47
C LEU A 456 -62.20 -44.60 -26.63
N THR A 457 -62.04 -45.69 -25.87
CA THR A 457 -60.95 -46.68 -26.07
C THR A 457 -61.27 -47.71 -27.15
N GLN A 458 -62.53 -47.79 -27.57
CA GLN A 458 -62.98 -48.76 -28.57
C GLN A 458 -62.50 -48.34 -29.97
N ARG A 459 -61.77 -49.23 -30.65
CA ARG A 459 -61.27 -49.02 -32.03
C ARG A 459 -61.75 -50.13 -32.95
N ILE A 460 -62.08 -49.77 -34.18
CA ILE A 460 -62.26 -50.70 -35.29
C ILE A 460 -60.86 -51.08 -35.81
N ARG A 461 -60.20 -52.07 -35.22
CA ARG A 461 -58.82 -52.43 -35.59
C ARG A 461 -58.63 -52.59 -37.10
N LYS A 462 -57.47 -52.19 -37.65
CA LYS A 462 -57.16 -52.42 -39.07
C LYS A 462 -57.16 -53.91 -39.41
N PHE A 463 -57.79 -54.24 -40.54
CA PHE A 463 -58.04 -55.57 -41.08
C PHE A 463 -56.88 -56.14 -41.95
N GLY A 464 -55.90 -55.32 -42.35
CA GLY A 464 -54.72 -55.79 -43.09
C GLY A 464 -54.96 -56.14 -44.57
N ILE A 465 -56.09 -55.69 -45.12
CA ILE A 465 -56.44 -55.67 -46.55
C ILE A 465 -56.75 -54.19 -46.88
N ALA A 466 -56.13 -53.63 -47.91
CA ALA A 466 -56.15 -52.19 -48.20
C ALA A 466 -57.59 -51.61 -48.26
N GLU A 467 -58.50 -52.41 -48.78
CA GLU A 467 -59.92 -52.14 -48.97
C GLU A 467 -60.74 -52.17 -47.65
N LEU A 468 -60.31 -52.93 -46.64
CA LEU A 468 -60.98 -53.02 -45.33
C LEU A 468 -60.43 -52.00 -44.32
N ASP A 469 -59.18 -51.59 -44.51
CA ASP A 469 -58.53 -50.56 -43.69
C ASP A 469 -59.01 -49.16 -44.03
N GLN A 470 -59.43 -48.87 -45.26
CA GLN A 470 -59.94 -47.55 -45.63
C GLN A 470 -61.21 -47.18 -44.83
N VAL A 471 -62.10 -48.16 -44.59
CA VAL A 471 -63.35 -48.01 -43.83
C VAL A 471 -63.10 -47.93 -42.31
N GLY A 472 -62.26 -48.81 -41.76
CA GLY A 472 -61.88 -48.75 -40.34
C GLY A 472 -60.99 -47.54 -39.99
N SER A 473 -60.18 -47.05 -40.93
CA SER A 473 -59.29 -45.89 -40.77
C SER A 473 -60.03 -44.57 -40.68
N GLY A 474 -61.09 -44.36 -41.48
CA GLY A 474 -61.91 -43.15 -41.38
C GLY A 474 -62.59 -43.02 -40.01
N PHE A 475 -63.20 -44.10 -39.53
CA PHE A 475 -63.86 -44.15 -38.22
C PHE A 475 -62.88 -44.05 -37.05
N ASN A 476 -61.77 -44.80 -37.08
CA ASN A 476 -60.74 -44.67 -36.05
C ASN A 476 -60.03 -43.31 -36.08
N SER A 477 -59.87 -42.67 -37.23
CA SER A 477 -59.24 -41.34 -37.29
C SER A 477 -60.10 -40.30 -36.58
N PHE A 478 -61.43 -40.41 -36.69
CA PHE A 478 -62.37 -39.57 -35.95
C PHE A 478 -62.31 -39.83 -34.43
N VAL A 479 -62.44 -41.10 -34.00
CA VAL A 479 -62.38 -41.45 -32.55
C VAL A 479 -60.98 -41.22 -31.96
N SER A 480 -59.90 -41.44 -32.71
CA SER A 480 -58.52 -41.15 -32.29
C SER A 480 -58.24 -39.66 -32.18
N ARG A 481 -58.88 -38.80 -33.00
CA ARG A 481 -58.82 -37.35 -32.82
C ARG A 481 -59.55 -36.92 -31.54
N LEU A 482 -60.73 -37.47 -31.25
CA LEU A 482 -61.45 -37.20 -30.00
C LEU A 482 -60.69 -37.70 -28.76
N GLN A 483 -60.15 -38.92 -28.79
CA GLN A 483 -59.30 -39.45 -27.71
C GLN A 483 -58.02 -38.62 -27.51
N LYS A 484 -57.37 -38.18 -28.59
CA LYS A 484 -56.17 -37.32 -28.51
C LYS A 484 -56.52 -35.93 -27.95
N ILE A 485 -57.66 -35.35 -28.34
CA ILE A 485 -58.13 -34.08 -27.76
C ILE A 485 -58.40 -34.27 -26.26
N MET A 486 -59.08 -35.33 -25.85
CA MET A 486 -59.35 -35.59 -24.42
C MET A 486 -58.09 -35.95 -23.61
N SER A 487 -57.14 -36.72 -24.15
CA SER A 487 -55.83 -36.94 -23.52
C SER A 487 -55.02 -35.65 -23.39
N ASN A 488 -55.05 -34.79 -24.41
CA ASN A 488 -54.40 -33.48 -24.36
C ASN A 488 -55.08 -32.57 -23.33
N VAL A 489 -56.41 -32.57 -23.23
CA VAL A 489 -57.16 -31.84 -22.21
C VAL A 489 -56.78 -32.33 -20.81
N LYS A 490 -56.70 -33.64 -20.58
CA LYS A 490 -56.26 -34.21 -19.30
C LYS A 490 -54.81 -33.82 -18.96
N ALA A 491 -53.89 -33.91 -19.92
CA ALA A 491 -52.51 -33.46 -19.73
C ALA A 491 -52.40 -31.96 -19.48
N SER A 492 -53.22 -31.13 -20.14
CA SER A 492 -53.33 -29.70 -19.88
C SER A 492 -53.88 -29.41 -18.48
N ILE A 493 -54.87 -30.16 -18.00
CA ILE A 493 -55.41 -30.02 -16.64
C ILE A 493 -54.34 -30.40 -15.60
N ASP A 494 -53.61 -31.51 -15.79
CA ASP A 494 -52.50 -31.90 -14.91
C ASP A 494 -51.39 -30.82 -14.90
N THR A 495 -51.11 -30.22 -16.06
CA THR A 495 -50.15 -29.11 -16.18
C THR A 495 -50.64 -27.85 -15.45
N ILE A 496 -51.93 -27.50 -15.55
CA ILE A 496 -52.52 -26.36 -14.83
C ILE A 496 -52.47 -26.60 -13.32
N ALA A 497 -52.81 -27.81 -12.84
CA ALA A 497 -52.75 -28.15 -11.42
C ALA A 497 -51.32 -28.08 -10.86
N ALA A 498 -50.34 -28.59 -11.62
CA ALA A 498 -48.92 -28.49 -11.25
C ALA A 498 -48.45 -27.03 -11.24
N ALA A 499 -48.79 -26.24 -12.26
CA ALA A 499 -48.45 -24.83 -12.35
C ALA A 499 -49.10 -23.99 -11.23
N SER A 500 -50.34 -24.29 -10.84
CA SER A 500 -51.00 -23.65 -9.68
C SER A 500 -50.31 -23.97 -8.37
N THR A 501 -49.84 -25.21 -8.19
CA THR A 501 -49.09 -25.63 -7.00
C THR A 501 -47.73 -24.94 -6.92
N GLU A 502 -47.01 -24.88 -8.04
CA GLU A 502 -45.73 -24.19 -8.15
C GLU A 502 -45.89 -22.67 -7.96
N LEU A 503 -46.96 -22.08 -8.51
CA LEU A 503 -47.30 -20.67 -8.30
C LEU A 503 -47.57 -20.39 -6.82
N GLY A 504 -48.33 -21.24 -6.13
CA GLY A 504 -48.57 -21.12 -4.69
C GLY A 504 -47.27 -21.16 -3.87
N ALA A 505 -46.37 -22.13 -4.16
CA ALA A 505 -45.07 -22.23 -3.49
C ALA A 505 -44.18 -21.01 -3.75
N THR A 506 -44.15 -20.52 -5.00
CA THR A 506 -43.38 -19.32 -5.38
C THR A 506 -43.93 -18.05 -4.70
N THR A 507 -45.25 -17.93 -4.59
CA THR A 507 -45.90 -16.83 -3.87
C THR A 507 -45.62 -16.86 -2.37
N GLU A 508 -45.61 -18.04 -1.75
CA GLU A 508 -45.23 -18.20 -0.34
C GLU A 508 -43.77 -17.76 -0.11
N GLN A 509 -42.86 -18.20 -0.98
CA GLN A 509 -41.46 -17.76 -0.95
C GLN A 509 -41.33 -16.25 -1.13
N THR A 510 -42.10 -15.65 -2.05
CA THR A 510 -42.10 -14.20 -2.30
C THR A 510 -42.63 -13.43 -1.09
N SER A 511 -43.67 -13.92 -0.43
CA SER A 511 -44.22 -13.33 0.79
C SER A 511 -43.20 -13.37 1.95
N TYR A 512 -42.47 -14.48 2.10
CA TYR A 512 -41.38 -14.59 3.07
C TYR A 512 -40.25 -13.60 2.78
N ALA A 513 -39.80 -13.53 1.52
CA ALA A 513 -38.77 -12.58 1.09
C ALA A 513 -39.19 -11.12 1.30
N ASN A 514 -40.45 -10.78 1.02
CA ASN A 514 -40.99 -9.44 1.24
C ASN A 514 -41.05 -9.05 2.73
N LYS A 515 -41.39 -10.01 3.61
CA LYS A 515 -41.35 -9.80 5.06
C LYS A 515 -39.94 -9.49 5.55
N GLU A 516 -38.95 -10.20 5.03
CA GLU A 516 -37.54 -9.94 5.36
C GLU A 516 -37.06 -8.60 4.81
N GLN A 517 -37.45 -8.27 3.57
CA GLN A 517 -37.18 -6.96 2.97
C GLN A 517 -37.77 -5.80 3.78
N ASN A 518 -38.99 -5.96 4.32
CA ASN A 518 -39.60 -4.95 5.19
C ASN A 518 -38.82 -4.76 6.50
N ASN A 519 -38.34 -5.85 7.12
CA ASN A 519 -37.47 -5.76 8.31
C ASN A 519 -36.16 -5.03 7.99
N GLN A 520 -35.52 -5.35 6.87
CA GLN A 520 -34.29 -4.68 6.42
C GLN A 520 -34.55 -3.19 6.15
N THR A 521 -35.68 -2.85 5.54
CA THR A 521 -36.07 -1.45 5.27
C THR A 521 -36.24 -0.65 6.58
N GLN A 522 -36.81 -1.25 7.63
CA GLN A 522 -36.90 -0.62 8.95
C GLN A 522 -35.52 -0.39 9.59
N GLN A 523 -34.61 -1.37 9.49
CA GLN A 523 -33.24 -1.22 9.99
C GLN A 523 -32.48 -0.11 9.25
N ILE A 524 -32.62 -0.04 7.93
CA ILE A 524 -32.01 1.02 7.11
C ILE A 524 -32.57 2.39 7.51
N SER A 525 -33.89 2.50 7.74
CA SER A 525 -34.51 3.75 8.19
C SER A 525 -33.95 4.25 9.54
N GLN A 526 -33.74 3.33 10.49
CA GLN A 526 -33.11 3.65 11.77
C GLN A 526 -31.65 4.10 11.59
N ALA A 527 -30.88 3.40 10.74
CA ALA A 527 -29.51 3.78 10.42
C ALA A 527 -29.42 5.17 9.78
N ILE A 528 -30.34 5.52 8.86
CA ILE A 528 -30.40 6.85 8.25
C ILE A 528 -30.66 7.92 9.29
N SER A 529 -31.59 7.68 10.23
CA SER A 529 -31.88 8.64 11.30
C SER A 529 -30.67 8.84 12.23
N ALA A 530 -29.93 7.77 12.55
CA ALA A 530 -28.68 7.87 13.30
C ALA A 530 -27.61 8.68 12.53
N ILE A 531 -27.46 8.45 11.22
CA ILE A 531 -26.53 9.21 10.38
C ILE A 531 -26.92 10.69 10.30
N MET A 532 -28.20 11.01 10.17
CA MET A 532 -28.66 12.39 10.15
C MET A 532 -28.30 13.12 11.45
N SER A 533 -28.47 12.46 12.61
CA SER A 533 -28.05 13.01 13.90
C SER A 533 -26.53 13.25 13.97
N LEU A 534 -25.73 12.34 13.42
CA LEU A 534 -24.27 12.50 13.36
C LEU A 534 -23.84 13.65 12.43
N VAL A 535 -24.57 13.86 11.32
CA VAL A 535 -24.33 14.99 10.43
C VAL A 535 -24.61 16.31 11.14
N GLU A 536 -25.72 16.42 11.89
CA GLU A 536 -26.04 17.59 12.70
C GLU A 536 -24.97 17.86 13.78
N GLU A 537 -24.52 16.82 14.48
CA GLU A 537 -23.44 16.94 15.47
C GLU A 537 -22.12 17.42 14.85
N ASN A 538 -21.74 16.85 13.70
CA ASN A 538 -20.53 17.25 12.97
C ASN A 538 -20.61 18.72 12.51
N GLN A 539 -21.79 19.19 12.08
CA GLN A 539 -22.00 20.60 11.76
C GLN A 539 -21.81 21.50 12.97
N ALA A 540 -22.35 21.13 14.14
CA ALA A 540 -22.16 21.89 15.37
C ALA A 540 -20.67 21.98 15.78
N LEU A 541 -19.95 20.86 15.72
CA LEU A 541 -18.50 20.82 15.99
C LEU A 541 -17.70 21.66 14.99
N THR A 542 -18.11 21.68 13.72
CA THR A 542 -17.46 22.49 12.69
C THR A 542 -17.65 23.99 12.94
N ILE A 543 -18.82 24.41 13.43
CA ILE A 543 -19.10 25.79 13.82
C ILE A 543 -18.21 26.19 15.01
N GLU A 544 -18.11 25.34 16.03
CA GLU A 544 -17.22 25.56 17.18
C GLU A 544 -15.75 25.66 16.75
N ALA A 545 -15.31 24.79 15.84
CA ALA A 545 -13.95 24.83 15.31
C ALA A 545 -13.67 26.12 14.53
N LEU A 546 -14.65 26.65 13.79
CA LEU A 546 -14.54 27.95 13.11
C LEU A 546 -14.40 29.09 14.13
N GLU A 547 -15.21 29.11 15.18
CA GLU A 547 -15.11 30.11 16.26
C GLU A 547 -13.75 30.07 16.95
N ASN A 548 -13.24 28.87 17.26
CA ASN A 548 -11.90 28.68 17.83
C ASN A 548 -10.79 29.16 16.90
N THR A 549 -10.94 28.99 15.58
CA THR A 549 -9.97 29.52 14.60
C THR A 549 -9.98 31.04 14.56
N ASP A 550 -11.15 31.68 14.67
CA ASP A 550 -11.27 33.14 14.72
C ASP A 550 -10.63 33.71 15.99
N VAL A 551 -10.89 33.10 17.16
CA VAL A 551 -10.26 33.49 18.44
C VAL A 551 -8.73 33.32 18.38
N SER A 552 -8.26 32.22 17.80
CA SER A 552 -6.82 31.94 17.65
C SER A 552 -6.14 32.94 16.71
N ARG A 553 -6.81 33.30 15.61
CA ARG A 553 -6.34 34.31 14.66
C ARG A 553 -6.18 35.66 15.34
N ASP A 554 -7.20 36.11 16.07
CA ASP A 554 -7.19 37.40 16.75
C ASP A 554 -6.12 37.44 17.85
N THR A 555 -6.00 36.37 18.64
CA THR A 555 -4.95 36.23 19.67
C THR A 555 -3.54 36.27 19.05
N THR A 556 -3.35 35.57 17.93
CA THR A 556 -2.05 35.54 17.23
C THR A 556 -1.70 36.92 16.71
N LYS A 557 -2.66 37.64 16.12
CA LYS A 557 -2.45 39.02 15.65
C LYS A 557 -2.02 39.96 16.77
N VAL A 558 -2.68 39.89 17.93
CA VAL A 558 -2.28 40.66 19.12
C VAL A 558 -0.87 40.30 19.58
N ASN A 559 -0.49 39.02 19.53
CA ASN A 559 0.87 38.59 19.88
C ASN A 559 1.93 39.08 18.90
N THR A 560 1.61 39.15 17.59
CA THR A 560 2.49 39.76 16.58
C THR A 560 2.73 41.25 16.88
N GLU A 561 1.67 41.98 17.24
CA GLU A 561 1.78 43.39 17.65
C GLU A 561 2.64 43.55 18.92
N ARG A 562 2.48 42.67 19.92
CA ARG A 562 3.30 42.66 21.14
C ARG A 562 4.77 42.33 20.87
N ALA A 563 5.06 41.40 19.96
CA ALA A 563 6.42 41.07 19.56
C ALA A 563 7.09 42.27 18.87
N ALA A 564 6.38 42.97 17.97
CA ALA A 564 6.89 44.19 17.35
C ALA A 564 7.18 45.31 18.38
N LEU A 565 6.33 45.48 19.39
CA LEU A 565 6.58 46.42 20.49
C LEU A 565 7.81 46.02 21.31
N ALA A 566 7.98 44.73 21.62
CA ALA A 566 9.15 44.24 22.34
C ALA A 566 10.45 44.48 21.55
N GLU A 567 10.43 44.25 20.23
CA GLU A 567 11.57 44.53 19.36
C GLU A 567 11.98 46.01 19.43
N ASN A 568 11.02 46.93 19.33
CA ASN A 568 11.26 48.37 19.41
C ASN A 568 11.85 48.78 20.78
N ASN A 569 11.32 48.24 21.88
CA ASN A 569 11.83 48.52 23.22
C ASN A 569 13.27 48.05 23.40
N ILE A 570 13.62 46.87 22.86
CA ILE A 570 15.00 46.36 22.92
C ILE A 570 15.93 47.21 22.05
N ARG A 571 15.47 47.67 20.87
CA ARG A 571 16.25 48.61 20.03
C ARG A 571 16.55 49.91 20.76
N GLN A 572 15.56 50.49 21.45
CA GLN A 572 15.76 51.69 22.26
C GLN A 572 16.75 51.44 23.41
N LEU A 573 16.66 50.28 24.08
CA LEU A 573 17.60 49.90 25.12
C LEU A 573 19.05 49.81 24.59
N VAL A 574 19.26 49.26 23.40
CA VAL A 574 20.58 49.21 22.75
C VAL A 574 21.12 50.62 22.51
N GLU A 575 20.27 51.55 22.07
CA GLU A 575 20.65 52.95 21.86
C GLU A 575 21.06 53.64 23.18
N GLU A 576 20.27 53.46 24.24
CA GLU A 576 20.56 54.02 25.58
C GLU A 576 21.85 53.45 26.20
N VAL A 577 22.07 52.13 26.07
CA VAL A 577 23.30 51.47 26.54
C VAL A 577 24.52 51.97 25.77
N THR A 578 24.39 52.14 24.45
CA THR A 578 25.48 52.66 23.60
C THR A 578 25.80 54.11 23.94
N GLY A 579 24.78 54.95 24.18
CA GLY A 579 24.96 56.34 24.62
C GLY A 579 25.64 56.43 25.99
N SER A 580 25.27 55.55 26.93
CA SER A 580 25.88 55.48 28.26
C SER A 580 27.34 55.04 28.20
N SER A 581 27.67 54.06 27.35
CA SER A 581 29.04 53.60 27.09
C SER A 581 29.93 54.71 26.51
N SER A 582 29.38 55.52 25.59
CA SER A 582 30.05 56.71 25.03
C SER A 582 30.35 57.76 26.11
N THR A 583 29.41 57.98 27.03
CA THR A 583 29.58 58.94 28.13
C THR A 583 30.66 58.48 29.12
N LEU A 584 30.68 57.19 29.47
CA LEU A 584 31.74 56.60 30.31
C LEU A 584 33.11 56.64 29.64
N SER A 585 33.18 56.42 28.32
CA SER A 585 34.44 56.55 27.57
C SER A 585 34.99 57.98 27.63
N LYS A 586 34.12 59.00 27.53
CA LYS A 586 34.54 60.41 27.72
C LYS A 586 35.00 60.68 29.15
N LEU A 587 34.32 60.15 30.15
CA LEU A 587 34.75 60.25 31.55
C LEU A 587 36.14 59.64 31.74
N GLN A 588 36.43 58.49 31.13
CA GLN A 588 37.74 57.85 31.17
C GLN A 588 38.84 58.76 30.59
N GLU A 589 38.55 59.50 29.51
CA GLU A 589 39.45 60.48 28.90
C GLU A 589 39.68 61.71 29.81
N GLU A 590 38.63 62.22 30.45
CA GLU A 590 38.74 63.31 31.43
C GLU A 590 39.54 62.89 32.68
N VAL A 591 39.32 61.68 33.18
CA VAL A 591 40.05 61.11 34.32
C VAL A 591 41.54 60.95 34.00
N LYS A 592 41.88 60.54 32.78
CA LYS A 592 43.27 60.48 32.31
C LYS A 592 43.94 61.87 32.27
N SER A 593 43.20 62.89 31.86
CA SER A 593 43.71 64.28 31.88
C SER A 593 44.02 64.75 33.31
N ILE A 594 43.25 64.29 34.31
CA ILE A 594 43.54 64.57 35.73
C ILE A 594 44.83 63.87 36.18
N GLU A 595 45.07 62.64 35.73
CA GLU A 595 46.30 61.89 36.02
C GLU A 595 47.55 62.65 35.53
N ASP A 596 47.49 63.23 34.32
CA ASP A 596 48.55 64.07 33.76
C ASP A 596 48.81 65.32 34.62
N VAL A 597 47.75 65.99 35.09
CA VAL A 597 47.87 67.16 35.98
C VAL A 597 48.47 66.78 37.33
N LEU A 598 48.07 65.65 37.91
CA LEU A 598 48.63 65.15 39.17
C LEU A 598 50.11 64.81 39.05
N SER A 599 50.54 64.27 37.91
CA SER A 599 51.96 64.03 37.61
C SER A 599 52.77 65.34 37.64
N VAL A 600 52.24 66.41 37.05
CA VAL A 600 52.87 67.75 37.09
C VAL A 600 52.91 68.29 38.51
N ILE A 601 51.82 68.19 39.29
CA ILE A 601 51.78 68.64 40.69
C ILE A 601 52.80 67.88 41.53
N ASN A 602 52.91 66.57 41.34
CA ASN A 602 53.89 65.74 42.03
C ASN A 602 55.32 66.18 41.70
N SER A 603 55.61 66.47 40.43
CA SER A 603 56.90 67.01 40.01
C SER A 603 57.19 68.40 40.61
N ILE A 604 56.18 69.26 40.77
CA ILE A 604 56.33 70.58 41.41
C ILE A 604 56.57 70.41 42.91
N ALA A 605 55.86 69.50 43.57
CA ALA A 605 56.07 69.19 44.99
C ALA A 605 57.50 68.66 45.23
N ASP A 606 58.01 67.78 44.36
CA ASP A 606 59.40 67.31 44.39
C ASP A 606 60.41 68.44 44.22
N GLN A 607 60.21 69.32 43.23
CA GLN A 607 61.07 70.48 43.02
C GLN A 607 61.04 71.44 44.20
N THR A 608 59.87 71.66 44.79
CA THR A 608 59.68 72.53 45.95
C THR A 608 60.36 71.95 47.19
N ASN A 609 60.28 70.63 47.37
CA ASN A 609 60.97 69.90 48.44
C ASN A 609 62.50 70.03 48.32
N LEU A 610 63.05 69.89 47.11
CA LEU A 610 64.47 70.09 46.82
C LEU A 610 64.93 71.55 47.01
N LEU A 611 64.12 72.52 46.56
CA LEU A 611 64.39 73.95 46.76
C LEU A 611 64.38 74.32 48.25
N ALA A 612 63.40 73.81 49.00
CA ALA A 612 63.28 74.02 50.44
C ALA A 612 64.45 73.37 51.19
N LEU A 613 64.90 72.19 50.78
CA LEU A 613 66.11 71.55 51.33
C LEU A 613 67.36 72.40 51.09
N ASN A 614 67.55 72.92 49.88
CA ASN A 614 68.66 73.81 49.57
C ASN A 614 68.61 75.12 50.38
N ALA A 615 67.41 75.69 50.57
CA ALA A 615 67.20 76.86 51.39
C ALA A 615 67.45 76.60 52.89
N ALA A 616 67.05 75.43 53.41
CA ALA A 616 67.32 75.01 54.79
C ALA A 616 68.83 74.82 55.04
N ILE A 617 69.55 74.24 54.08
CA ILE A 617 71.02 74.10 54.13
C ILE A 617 71.69 75.48 54.17
N GLU A 618 71.29 76.42 53.31
CA GLU A 618 71.91 77.74 53.26
C GLU A 618 71.52 78.63 54.46
N ALA A 619 70.31 78.45 55.01
CA ALA A 619 69.87 79.07 56.26
C ALA A 619 70.65 78.55 57.47
N ALA A 620 70.95 77.25 57.54
CA ALA A 620 71.84 76.68 58.55
C ALA A 620 73.28 77.21 58.44
N ARG A 621 73.73 77.51 57.21
CA ARG A 621 75.04 78.08 56.89
C ARG A 621 75.21 79.53 57.35
N ALA A 622 74.11 80.29 57.43
CA ALA A 622 74.08 81.68 57.89
C ALA A 622 74.05 81.85 59.44
N GLY A 623 74.05 80.75 60.21
CA GLY A 623 74.13 80.79 61.68
C GLY A 623 72.92 81.47 62.36
N GLU A 624 73.17 82.27 63.41
CA GLU A 624 72.11 82.97 64.18
C GLU A 624 71.21 83.88 63.33
N TYR A 625 71.73 84.46 62.23
CA TYR A 625 70.97 85.32 61.32
C TYR A 625 70.04 84.55 60.36
N GLY A 626 70.28 83.26 60.14
CA GLY A 626 69.48 82.40 59.24
C GLY A 626 68.36 81.63 59.93
N ARG A 627 68.25 81.73 61.26
CA ARG A 627 67.36 80.89 62.08
C ARG A 627 65.88 81.05 61.75
N GLY A 628 65.42 82.25 61.39
CA GLY A 628 64.05 82.49 60.91
C GLY A 628 63.78 81.89 59.54
N PHE A 629 64.78 81.93 58.63
CA PHE A 629 64.68 81.33 57.30
C PHE A 629 64.71 79.79 57.34
N ALA A 630 65.45 79.18 58.26
CA ALA A 630 65.50 77.73 58.43
C ALA A 630 64.13 77.16 58.82
N VAL A 631 63.42 77.83 59.75
CA VAL A 631 62.05 77.41 60.16
C VAL A 631 61.08 77.50 58.98
N VAL A 632 61.15 78.57 58.17
CA VAL A 632 60.30 78.70 56.98
C VAL A 632 60.64 77.64 55.94
N ALA A 633 61.93 77.35 55.73
CA ALA A 633 62.37 76.33 54.77
C ALA A 633 61.92 74.91 55.19
N ASP A 634 62.04 74.56 56.47
CA ASP A 634 61.52 73.28 56.99
C ASP A 634 59.99 73.19 56.90
N GLU A 635 59.26 74.29 57.11
CA GLU A 635 57.81 74.33 56.95
C GLU A 635 57.39 74.16 55.48
N VAL A 636 58.10 74.82 54.54
CA VAL A 636 57.88 74.65 53.08
C VAL A 636 58.21 73.21 52.67
N ARG A 637 59.27 72.62 53.22
CA ARG A 637 59.65 71.22 52.96
C ARG A 637 58.58 70.24 53.43
N ASN A 638 58.05 70.46 54.64
CA ASN A 638 56.96 69.66 55.20
C ASN A 638 55.69 69.81 54.36
N LEU A 639 55.36 71.02 53.92
CA LEU A 639 54.21 71.28 53.04
C LEU A 639 54.38 70.59 51.67
N ALA A 640 55.58 70.62 51.09
CA ALA A 640 55.89 69.94 49.84
C ALA A 640 55.76 68.41 49.97
N SER A 641 56.31 67.81 51.04
CA SER A 641 56.15 66.39 51.34
C SER A 641 54.69 65.98 51.53
N LYS A 642 53.90 66.81 52.24
CA LYS A 642 52.47 66.57 52.47
C LYS A 642 51.64 66.72 51.19
N THR A 643 52.06 67.63 50.30
CA THR A 643 51.48 67.77 48.95
C THR A 643 51.76 66.52 48.13
N GLN A 644 52.98 65.99 48.19
CA GLN A 644 53.38 64.77 47.48
C GLN A 644 52.59 63.55 47.93
N GLU A 645 52.49 63.32 49.25
CA GLU A 645 51.70 62.25 49.85
C GLU A 645 50.21 62.33 49.45
N SER A 646 49.65 63.55 49.46
CA SER A 646 48.27 63.79 49.02
C SER A 646 48.09 63.50 47.52
N THR A 647 49.08 63.88 46.69
CA THR A 647 49.04 63.67 45.24
C THR A 647 49.08 62.18 44.89
N VAL A 648 49.92 61.39 45.58
CA VAL A 648 49.96 59.92 45.46
C VAL A 648 48.62 59.30 45.87
N THR A 649 48.03 59.76 46.98
CA THR A 649 46.72 59.27 47.44
C THR A 649 45.62 59.55 46.41
N ILE A 650 45.63 60.72 45.76
CA ILE A 650 44.67 61.06 44.70
C ILE A 650 44.95 60.21 43.44
N GLN A 651 46.20 59.97 43.06
CA GLN A 651 46.54 59.06 41.96
C GLN A 651 45.99 57.65 42.16
N GLU A 652 46.06 57.10 43.39
CA GLU A 652 45.46 55.80 43.71
C GLU A 652 43.91 55.81 43.62
N GLN A 653 43.25 56.92 43.95
CA GLN A 653 41.81 57.07 43.78
C GLN A 653 41.42 57.17 42.29
N ILE A 654 42.19 57.91 41.50
CA ILE A 654 42.02 58.04 40.05
C ILE A 654 42.22 56.70 39.36
N ALA A 655 43.26 55.94 39.70
CA ALA A 655 43.48 54.60 39.16
C ALA A 655 42.29 53.66 39.41
N ARG A 656 41.72 53.69 40.62
CA ARG A 656 40.49 52.94 40.95
C ARG A 656 39.28 53.39 40.12
N LEU A 657 39.11 54.70 39.90
CA LEU A 657 38.04 55.25 39.06
C LEU A 657 38.20 54.81 37.59
N THR A 658 39.42 54.82 37.05
CA THR A 658 39.71 54.36 35.69
C THR A 658 39.35 52.88 35.53
N THR A 659 39.79 52.02 36.45
CA THR A 659 39.45 50.59 36.42
C THR A 659 37.93 50.36 36.54
N ALA A 660 37.24 51.12 37.39
CA ALA A 660 35.78 51.03 37.52
C ALA A 660 35.04 51.48 36.25
N ALA A 661 35.55 52.53 35.58
CA ALA A 661 35.02 53.00 34.30
C ALA A 661 35.22 51.97 33.18
N GLU A 662 36.41 51.36 33.07
CA GLU A 662 36.71 50.29 32.11
C GLU A 662 35.79 49.09 32.29
N HIS A 663 35.60 48.62 33.53
CA HIS A 663 34.70 47.50 33.81
C HIS A 663 33.23 47.83 33.49
N SER A 664 32.83 49.10 33.65
CA SER A 664 31.48 49.56 33.32
C SER A 664 31.25 49.61 31.81
N VAL A 665 32.23 50.08 31.03
CA VAL A 665 32.20 50.06 29.56
C VAL A 665 32.14 48.62 29.02
N ASP A 666 32.97 47.71 29.56
CA ASP A 666 32.92 46.29 29.17
C ASP A 666 31.55 45.66 29.47
N SER A 667 30.98 45.92 30.65
CA SER A 667 29.66 45.43 31.04
C SER A 667 28.55 45.97 30.14
N MET A 668 28.63 47.25 29.72
CA MET A 668 27.71 47.84 28.76
C MET A 668 27.85 47.23 27.36
N ASN A 669 29.07 46.95 26.90
CA ASN A 669 29.28 46.27 25.62
C ASN A 669 28.68 44.86 25.62
N ARG A 670 28.88 44.09 26.70
CA ARG A 670 28.24 42.78 26.88
C ARG A 670 26.72 42.87 26.92
N ALA A 671 26.16 43.86 27.61
CA ALA A 671 24.72 44.11 27.64
C ALA A 671 24.17 44.46 26.24
N SER A 672 24.89 45.27 25.46
CA SER A 672 24.52 45.63 24.08
C SER A 672 24.50 44.41 23.16
N VAL A 673 25.53 43.56 23.20
CA VAL A 673 25.57 42.29 22.43
C VAL A 673 24.42 41.36 22.82
N SER A 674 24.13 41.24 24.13
CA SER A 674 23.01 40.42 24.60
C SER A 674 21.66 40.96 24.14
N ALA A 675 21.46 42.28 24.19
CA ALA A 675 20.24 42.93 23.71
C ALA A 675 20.07 42.76 22.18
N GLN A 676 21.17 42.82 21.42
CA GLN A 676 21.17 42.55 19.97
C GLN A 676 20.75 41.10 19.66
N GLY A 677 21.19 40.13 20.47
CA GLY A 677 20.70 38.74 20.42
C GLY A 677 19.20 38.64 20.72
N GLY A 678 18.70 39.45 21.66
CA GLY A 678 17.26 39.59 21.96
C GLY A 678 16.44 40.08 20.77
N ILE A 679 16.94 41.04 19.99
CA ILE A 679 16.29 41.51 18.75
C ILE A 679 16.14 40.37 17.75
N HIS A 680 17.20 39.57 17.54
CA HIS A 680 17.12 38.41 16.65
C HIS A 680 16.06 37.40 17.13
N LEU A 681 16.04 37.09 18.42
CA LEU A 681 15.06 36.15 18.97
C LEU A 681 13.62 36.61 18.76
N VAL A 682 13.34 37.89 19.01
CA VAL A 682 12.02 38.49 18.78
C VAL A 682 11.65 38.48 17.29
N ALA A 683 12.61 38.74 16.40
CA ALA A 683 12.38 38.63 14.95
C ALA A 683 11.98 37.21 14.53
N THR A 684 12.65 36.18 15.07
CA THR A 684 12.28 34.78 14.85
C THR A 684 10.87 34.47 15.37
N VAL A 685 10.51 34.96 16.56
CA VAL A 685 9.14 34.84 17.10
C VAL A 685 8.13 35.46 16.13
N ASN A 686 8.42 36.65 15.60
CA ASN A 686 7.55 37.33 14.63
C ASN A 686 7.34 36.50 13.35
N THR A 687 8.40 35.88 12.81
CA THR A 687 8.29 34.96 11.67
C THR A 687 7.39 33.77 11.99
N THR A 688 7.57 33.11 13.14
CA THR A 688 6.75 31.96 13.54
C THR A 688 5.28 32.32 13.77
N LEU A 689 4.98 33.52 14.30
CA LEU A 689 3.61 34.00 14.46
C LEU A 689 2.94 34.27 13.11
N ASN A 690 3.68 34.75 12.10
CA ASN A 690 3.16 34.92 10.75
C ASN A 690 2.88 33.58 10.07
N GLU A 691 3.75 32.58 10.26
CA GLU A 691 3.48 31.21 9.81
C GLU A 691 2.22 30.63 10.49
N LEU A 692 2.06 30.88 11.80
CA LEU A 692 0.86 30.47 12.54
C LEU A 692 -0.41 31.12 11.97
N LEU A 693 -0.38 32.41 11.60
CA LEU A 693 -1.51 33.08 10.94
C LEU A 693 -1.89 32.42 9.61
N ASN A 694 -0.91 32.00 8.80
CA ASN A 694 -1.16 31.29 7.55
C ASN A 694 -1.77 29.89 7.80
N ASN A 695 -1.30 29.19 8.83
CA ASN A 695 -1.85 27.89 9.21
C ASN A 695 -3.29 28.02 9.71
N ILE A 696 -3.60 29.04 10.52
CA ILE A 696 -4.97 29.33 10.97
C ILE A 696 -5.87 29.64 9.77
N ALA A 697 -5.42 30.43 8.80
CA ALA A 697 -6.19 30.73 7.60
C ALA A 697 -6.52 29.47 6.78
N THR A 698 -5.57 28.54 6.70
CA THR A 698 -5.78 27.24 6.04
C THR A 698 -6.78 26.38 6.82
N LEU A 699 -6.71 26.36 8.15
CA LEU A 699 -7.69 25.66 9.00
C LEU A 699 -9.10 26.22 8.83
N THR A 700 -9.26 27.55 8.76
CA THR A 700 -10.56 28.17 8.47
C THR A 700 -11.11 27.71 7.13
N GLU A 701 -10.28 27.61 6.09
CA GLU A 701 -10.72 27.14 4.77
C GLU A 701 -11.09 25.65 4.77
N VAL A 702 -10.35 24.81 5.50
CA VAL A 702 -10.68 23.40 5.69
C VAL A 702 -12.02 23.25 6.40
N ASN A 703 -12.24 23.97 7.51
CA ASN A 703 -13.50 23.91 8.26
C ASN A 703 -14.70 24.39 7.42
N LYS A 704 -14.53 25.40 6.56
CA LYS A 704 -15.56 25.80 5.59
C LYS A 704 -15.90 24.70 4.60
N LYS A 705 -14.91 23.96 4.10
CA LYS A 705 -15.13 22.81 3.22
C LYS A 705 -15.87 21.69 3.95
N VAL A 706 -15.51 21.40 5.19
CA VAL A 706 -16.21 20.40 6.03
C VAL A 706 -17.67 20.80 6.22
N ALA A 707 -17.96 22.06 6.55
CA ALA A 707 -19.33 22.56 6.69
C ALA A 707 -20.15 22.35 5.41
N LYS A 708 -19.60 22.73 4.25
CA LYS A 708 -20.24 22.54 2.94
C LYS A 708 -20.47 21.05 2.60
N SER A 709 -19.51 20.19 2.92
CA SER A 709 -19.66 18.74 2.76
C SER A 709 -20.76 18.20 3.68
N GLY A 710 -20.86 18.69 4.92
CA GLY A 710 -21.94 18.38 5.85
C GLY A 710 -23.31 18.74 5.29
N ASP A 711 -23.47 19.95 4.72
CA ASP A 711 -24.73 20.37 4.06
C ASP A 711 -25.09 19.44 2.89
N THR A 712 -24.10 19.06 2.09
CA THR A 712 -24.30 18.16 0.95
C THR A 712 -24.73 16.77 1.44
N GLN A 713 -24.09 16.26 2.50
CA GLN A 713 -24.42 14.97 3.09
C GLN A 713 -25.83 14.96 3.68
N ALA A 714 -26.25 16.04 4.37
CA ALA A 714 -27.62 16.19 4.85
C ALA A 714 -28.65 16.11 3.70
N GLY A 715 -28.36 16.78 2.57
CA GLY A 715 -29.19 16.74 1.37
C GLY A 715 -29.30 15.35 0.74
N GLU A 716 -28.19 14.61 0.64
CA GLU A 716 -28.21 13.23 0.12
C GLU A 716 -28.92 12.26 1.09
N MET A 717 -28.74 12.41 2.40
CA MET A 717 -29.45 11.58 3.39
C MET A 717 -30.97 11.79 3.31
N ALA A 718 -31.44 13.02 3.06
CA ALA A 718 -32.85 13.28 2.83
C ALA A 718 -33.40 12.55 1.59
N LYS A 719 -32.62 12.46 0.50
CA LYS A 719 -33.01 11.70 -0.70
C LYS A 719 -33.06 10.20 -0.44
N ILE A 720 -32.09 9.66 0.31
CA ILE A 720 -32.07 8.24 0.68
C ILE A 720 -33.28 7.93 1.57
N LYS A 721 -33.60 8.79 2.55
CA LYS A 721 -34.79 8.65 3.39
C LYS A 721 -36.06 8.52 2.55
N ASN A 722 -36.28 9.42 1.59
CA ASN A 722 -37.45 9.37 0.70
C ASN A 722 -37.49 8.10 -0.16
N SER A 723 -36.32 7.60 -0.60
CA SER A 723 -36.21 6.36 -1.38
C SER A 723 -36.59 5.14 -0.53
N ILE A 724 -36.21 5.13 0.75
CA ILE A 724 -36.57 4.08 1.70
C ILE A 724 -38.06 4.10 2.05
N GLU A 725 -38.67 5.28 2.18
CA GLU A 725 -40.12 5.42 2.34
C GLU A 725 -40.90 4.90 1.11
N SER A 726 -40.36 5.15 -0.10
CA SER A 726 -40.91 4.60 -1.34
C SER A 726 -40.77 3.08 -1.41
N LEU A 727 -39.62 2.53 -0.97
CA LEU A 727 -39.38 1.08 -0.92
C LEU A 727 -40.29 0.38 0.09
N ALA A 728 -40.53 0.99 1.25
CA ALA A 728 -41.49 0.50 2.24
C ALA A 728 -42.90 0.44 1.64
N SER A 729 -43.29 1.47 0.88
CA SER A 729 -44.61 1.51 0.21
C SER A 729 -44.73 0.42 -0.86
N ALA A 730 -43.69 0.21 -1.69
CA ALA A 730 -43.66 -0.86 -2.69
C ALA A 730 -43.72 -2.26 -2.05
N SER A 731 -43.12 -2.43 -0.86
CA SER A 731 -43.18 -3.70 -0.12
C SER A 731 -44.60 -4.01 0.37
N ILE A 732 -45.40 -2.97 0.70
CA ILE A 732 -46.81 -3.14 1.05
C ILE A 732 -47.63 -3.56 -0.18
N GLU A 733 -47.46 -2.90 -1.32
CA GLU A 733 -48.12 -3.30 -2.58
C GLU A 733 -47.75 -4.72 -3.03
N LEU A 734 -46.49 -5.12 -2.82
CA LEU A 734 -46.02 -6.47 -3.14
C LEU A 734 -46.67 -7.54 -2.25
N ALA A 735 -46.91 -7.22 -0.97
CA ALA A 735 -47.65 -8.09 -0.07
C ALA A 735 -49.09 -8.30 -0.57
N GLU A 736 -49.79 -7.22 -0.90
CA GLU A 736 -51.16 -7.28 -1.43
C GLU A 736 -51.24 -8.05 -2.76
N SER A 737 -50.27 -7.82 -3.65
CA SER A 737 -50.17 -8.55 -4.92
C SER A 737 -49.92 -10.03 -4.72
N SER A 738 -49.08 -10.40 -3.74
CA SER A 738 -48.82 -11.79 -3.39
C SER A 738 -50.08 -12.49 -2.88
N ASP A 739 -50.87 -11.83 -2.02
CA ASP A 739 -52.16 -12.36 -1.55
C ASP A 739 -53.15 -12.58 -2.71
N ASN A 740 -53.22 -11.65 -3.66
CA ASN A 740 -54.06 -11.79 -4.85
C ASN A 740 -53.63 -12.95 -5.77
N ILE A 741 -52.32 -13.17 -5.93
CA ILE A 741 -51.78 -14.30 -6.71
C ILE A 741 -52.08 -15.62 -6.00
N ALA A 742 -51.94 -15.69 -4.67
CA ALA A 742 -52.27 -16.88 -3.89
C ALA A 742 -53.75 -17.28 -4.05
N ASN A 743 -54.66 -16.29 -4.00
CA ASN A 743 -56.08 -16.53 -4.25
C ASN A 743 -56.34 -17.04 -5.68
N SER A 744 -55.69 -16.43 -6.68
CA SER A 744 -55.84 -16.85 -8.08
C SER A 744 -55.28 -18.26 -8.34
N ALA A 745 -54.20 -18.64 -7.67
CA ALA A 745 -53.63 -19.99 -7.74
C ALA A 745 -54.61 -21.03 -7.18
N ASN A 746 -55.29 -20.72 -6.07
CA ASN A 746 -56.34 -21.55 -5.49
C ASN A 746 -57.55 -21.69 -6.43
N ASP A 747 -58.00 -20.59 -7.06
CA ASP A 747 -59.09 -20.63 -8.04
C ASP A 747 -58.75 -21.50 -9.25
N LEU A 748 -57.54 -21.36 -9.79
CA LEU A 748 -57.06 -22.21 -10.90
C LEU A 748 -57.01 -23.69 -10.51
N SER A 749 -56.57 -24.00 -9.28
CA SER A 749 -56.59 -25.36 -8.75
C SER A 749 -58.02 -25.91 -8.68
N SER A 750 -58.98 -25.12 -8.20
CA SER A 750 -60.39 -25.52 -8.16
C SER A 750 -61.00 -25.73 -9.55
N VAL A 751 -60.65 -24.88 -10.53
CA VAL A 751 -61.09 -25.03 -11.93
C VAL A 751 -60.50 -26.30 -12.55
N ALA A 752 -59.22 -26.59 -12.30
CA ALA A 752 -58.57 -27.82 -12.76
C ALA A 752 -59.25 -29.07 -12.17
N GLU A 753 -59.58 -29.07 -10.89
CA GLU A 753 -60.33 -30.16 -10.24
C GLU A 753 -61.73 -30.36 -10.84
N SER A 754 -62.46 -29.27 -11.11
CA SER A 754 -63.78 -29.34 -11.74
C SER A 754 -63.72 -29.91 -13.16
N LEU A 755 -62.76 -29.46 -13.98
CA LEU A 755 -62.55 -29.99 -15.34
C LEU A 755 -62.09 -31.45 -15.32
N MET A 756 -61.29 -31.84 -14.32
CA MET A 756 -60.92 -33.25 -14.11
C MET A 756 -62.15 -34.12 -13.79
N SER A 757 -63.12 -33.58 -13.05
CA SER A 757 -64.37 -34.27 -12.75
C SER A 757 -65.26 -34.45 -13.99
N GLU A 758 -65.43 -33.41 -14.82
CA GLU A 758 -66.24 -33.47 -16.05
C GLU A 758 -65.64 -34.43 -17.10
N THR A 759 -64.31 -34.49 -17.19
CA THR A 759 -63.62 -35.37 -18.15
C THR A 759 -63.61 -36.84 -17.72
N LYS A 760 -63.96 -37.15 -16.47
CA LYS A 760 -64.01 -38.51 -15.90
C LYS A 760 -65.14 -39.37 -16.50
N GLU A 761 -66.15 -38.76 -17.10
CA GLU A 761 -67.23 -39.44 -17.81
C GLU A 761 -66.77 -40.08 -19.13
N PHE A 762 -65.65 -39.63 -19.69
CA PHE A 762 -65.08 -40.17 -20.91
C PHE A 762 -63.98 -41.18 -20.59
N LYS A 763 -64.13 -42.43 -21.03
CA LYS A 763 -63.08 -43.43 -20.93
C LYS A 763 -62.11 -43.25 -22.10
N VAL A 764 -60.98 -42.59 -21.84
CA VAL A 764 -59.93 -42.25 -22.81
C VAL A 764 -58.83 -43.30 -22.84
#